data_AF-A0A813AJN3-F1
#
_entry.id   AF-A0A813AJN3-F1
#
_cell.length_a   1.000
_cell.length_b   1.000
_cell.length_c   1.000
_cell.angle_alpha   90.00
_cell.angle_beta   90.00
_cell.angle_gamma   90.00
#
_symmetry.space_group_name_H-M   'P 1'
#
loop_
_entity.id
_entity.type
_entity.pdbx_description
1 polymer ?
#
loop_
_entity_poly.entity_id
_entity_poly.type
_entity_poly.pdbx_seq_one_letter_code
_entity_poly.pdbx_strand_id
1 'polypeptide(L)'
;MTAAELDVVGIGNAIVDVLTHAEDSFLEAHGLNKGTMTLIDTEQAEALYAAMGPGVEVSGGSAANTMAGLASLGGAGGFIGKVRNDQLGGIFAHDIRAGGTTFRAEPATDGPPTARCLIFVTPDAQRTMATFLGVSVQFGPADLDLDLVRKAKVTYLEGYLWDAEPAKKAFLEAAKAAHDAGRKVALSLSDPFCVERHRAAFRQLIEGHVDILFANEAEITSLFEVADFDAALQQARGHCEIAALTRSEHGSLVLSGEEVHLVDPITNGAVVDTTGAGDAYAAGFLYGYTRGHSLYHCGQLGSLCAGEVISHMGPRPECSLKQLARRGHTAGGQANAGLRNLAIIAHVDHGKTTMVDQLLRQSGTFREGQQVAERAMDSNDLERERGITILAKCTSVAWGELRLNIVDTPGHADFGGEVERVLRMADGCLLLVDAAEGPMPQTRFVLSKAIEAGLEPLVVINKCDKPDARVDEVHHEVFDLLVDLGADDHALDFPVVYAAARDGWATTDLSNRTTDLRAVFEAIVEHVPAAPGDPNAPLQMLVTTLDYSDYVGRIGIGRVFEGTIKVGQPVTVIERDGSSRTAKIGTLKGFAGLSRVDAKEVRAGDICAITGVEDIDIGQTIASIDAPKALPTVAIDEPTLTMVFRINDSPFAGQVGKYVTSRQLRDRLEKEAETDVALRFDIGDSGEEFVVSGRGLLHLGILIENMRREGYELAVGKPHVVLKEIDGKVHEPIERLAIETPDDAMGAVMEMIGSRKGEIISVEPRTGGRTLIRSNIPARGLIGLRGRVLTASAGEAVMSHSFDSFQPMTGDVPGRPQGVLISIDTGAVTAYSIDALNDRGVLFVKPNEKVYAGQIIGEHNRDNDLTVNITRAKQMTNFREANKEAFTKLKPARDMPLERCLEYVEEDELVEITPEAVRLRKRLLNESDRKRTARQAKQLAQ
;
A
#
# COMPACT_ATOMS: atom_id res chain seq x y z
N MET A 1 -11.22 1.82 -37.23
CA MET A 1 -10.28 2.77 -36.62
C MET A 1 -9.16 1.96 -35.99
N THR A 2 -7.91 2.21 -36.36
CA THR A 2 -6.73 1.60 -35.74
C THR A 2 -6.67 2.05 -34.27
N ALA A 3 -6.26 1.17 -33.35
CA ALA A 3 -6.02 1.57 -31.97
C ALA A 3 -4.85 2.58 -31.92
N ALA A 4 -4.91 3.54 -31.00
CA ALA A 4 -3.76 4.43 -30.78
C ALA A 4 -2.68 3.63 -30.03
N GLU A 5 -1.45 3.68 -30.53
CA GLU A 5 -0.27 3.05 -29.92
C GLU A 5 0.62 4.10 -29.22
N LEU A 6 0.50 5.38 -29.61
CA LEU A 6 1.26 6.49 -29.04
C LEU A 6 0.31 7.51 -28.40
N ASP A 7 0.80 8.18 -27.35
CA ASP A 7 0.08 9.29 -26.73
C ASP A 7 0.21 10.54 -27.62
N VAL A 8 1.44 10.95 -27.93
CA VAL A 8 1.69 12.15 -28.73
C VAL A 8 2.80 11.90 -29.76
N VAL A 9 2.66 12.48 -30.95
CA VAL A 9 3.77 12.65 -31.89
C VAL A 9 4.08 14.13 -32.08
N GLY A 10 5.33 14.54 -31.90
CA GLY A 10 5.81 15.89 -32.20
C GLY A 10 6.38 16.00 -33.61
N ILE A 11 6.06 17.08 -34.33
CA ILE A 11 6.65 17.45 -35.62
C ILE A 11 7.34 18.79 -35.46
N GLY A 12 8.66 18.84 -35.66
CA GLY A 12 9.44 20.04 -35.40
C GLY A 12 10.87 20.01 -35.92
N ASN A 13 11.62 21.06 -35.60
CA ASN A 13 13.01 21.19 -36.02
C ASN A 13 13.88 20.24 -35.19
N ALA A 14 14.65 19.37 -35.85
CA ALA A 14 15.65 18.55 -35.17
C ALA A 14 16.93 19.38 -35.00
N ILE A 15 17.14 19.96 -33.82
CA ILE A 15 18.23 20.90 -33.52
C ILE A 15 19.12 20.31 -32.43
N VAL A 16 20.44 20.50 -32.52
CA VAL A 16 21.35 20.28 -31.39
C VAL A 16 21.63 21.61 -30.72
N ASP A 17 21.28 21.73 -29.44
CA ASP A 17 21.58 22.91 -28.62
C ASP A 17 23.01 22.77 -28.08
N VAL A 18 23.78 23.84 -28.22
CA VAL A 18 25.14 23.95 -27.70
C VAL A 18 25.18 25.09 -26.70
N LEU A 19 25.25 24.75 -25.41
CA LEU A 19 25.17 25.71 -24.33
C LEU A 19 26.56 26.07 -23.80
N THR A 20 26.87 27.36 -23.69
CA THR A 20 28.09 27.86 -23.05
C THR A 20 27.82 29.08 -22.17
N HIS A 21 28.71 29.34 -21.20
CA HIS A 21 28.74 30.60 -20.48
C HIS A 21 29.49 31.67 -21.29
N ALA A 22 28.94 32.88 -21.34
CA ALA A 22 29.55 34.01 -22.03
C ALA A 22 29.40 35.31 -21.24
N GLU A 23 30.35 36.23 -21.41
CA GLU A 23 30.25 37.59 -20.88
C GLU A 23 29.47 38.49 -21.84
N ASP A 24 28.86 39.58 -21.34
CA ASP A 24 28.14 40.55 -22.18
C ASP A 24 29.04 41.11 -23.30
N SER A 25 30.33 41.28 -23.02
CA SER A 25 31.33 41.72 -24.01
C SER A 25 31.50 40.76 -25.20
N PHE A 26 31.24 39.46 -25.01
CA PHE A 26 31.27 38.48 -26.09
C PHE A 26 30.09 38.69 -27.04
N LEU A 27 28.89 38.93 -26.50
CA LEU A 27 27.68 39.19 -27.30
C LEU A 27 27.84 40.46 -28.13
N GLU A 28 28.35 41.54 -27.51
CA GLU A 28 28.61 42.81 -28.19
C GLU A 28 29.64 42.66 -29.33
N ALA A 29 30.73 41.92 -29.09
CA ALA A 29 31.78 41.71 -30.09
C ALA A 29 31.30 40.95 -31.34
N HIS A 30 30.25 40.13 -31.19
CA HIS A 30 29.69 39.32 -32.28
C HIS A 30 28.32 39.83 -32.78
N GLY A 31 27.88 41.01 -32.32
CA GLY A 31 26.63 41.63 -32.77
C GLY A 31 25.36 40.87 -32.38
N LEU A 32 25.40 40.11 -31.28
CA LEU A 32 24.25 39.36 -30.78
C LEU A 32 23.45 40.22 -29.79
N ASN A 33 22.14 40.32 -30.01
CA ASN A 33 21.24 41.06 -29.12
C ASN A 33 20.91 40.21 -27.89
N LYS A 34 21.33 40.69 -26.71
CA LYS A 34 21.14 39.98 -25.45
C LYS A 34 19.68 39.60 -25.20
N GLY A 35 19.44 38.34 -24.80
CA GLY A 35 18.11 37.85 -24.44
C GLY A 35 17.21 37.52 -25.63
N THR A 36 17.74 37.48 -26.87
CA THR A 36 16.96 37.23 -28.08
C THR A 36 17.47 36.02 -28.86
N MET A 37 16.63 35.51 -29.76
CA MET A 37 16.98 34.51 -30.76
C MET A 37 17.26 35.18 -32.11
N THR A 38 18.39 34.84 -32.72
CA THR A 38 18.79 35.32 -34.05
C THR A 38 19.04 34.13 -34.97
N LEU A 39 18.39 34.14 -36.13
CA LEU A 39 18.70 33.18 -37.20
C LEU A 39 20.03 33.54 -37.86
N ILE A 40 20.93 32.57 -37.99
CA ILE A 40 22.26 32.74 -38.56
C ILE A 40 22.49 31.78 -39.72
N ASP A 41 23.40 32.13 -40.62
CA ASP A 41 23.83 31.25 -41.70
C ASP A 41 24.96 30.29 -41.28
N THR A 42 25.42 29.45 -42.22
CA THR A 42 26.47 28.46 -41.97
C THR A 42 27.80 29.10 -41.58
N GLU A 43 28.21 30.17 -42.26
CA GLU A 43 29.50 30.84 -42.02
C GLU A 43 29.52 31.51 -40.64
N GLN A 44 28.44 32.21 -40.29
CA GLN A 44 28.25 32.82 -38.98
C GLN A 44 28.24 31.76 -37.87
N ALA A 45 27.55 30.63 -38.09
CA ALA A 45 27.48 29.57 -37.10
C ALA A 45 28.84 28.87 -36.89
N GLU A 46 29.65 28.72 -37.93
CA GLU A 46 31.02 28.17 -37.81
C GLU A 46 31.94 29.15 -37.08
N ALA A 47 31.87 30.44 -37.43
CA ALA A 47 32.65 31.48 -36.78
C ALA A 47 32.31 31.62 -35.29
N LEU A 48 31.02 31.65 -34.95
CA LEU A 48 30.56 31.72 -33.56
C LEU A 48 30.96 30.47 -32.76
N TYR A 49 30.79 29.28 -33.33
CA TYR A 49 31.18 28.03 -32.65
C TYR A 49 32.71 27.96 -32.42
N ALA A 50 33.52 28.44 -33.35
CA ALA A 50 34.97 28.50 -33.18
C ALA A 50 35.43 29.55 -32.14
N ALA A 51 34.66 30.62 -31.97
CA ALA A 51 34.91 31.65 -30.96
C ALA A 51 34.34 31.30 -29.58
N MET A 52 33.40 30.36 -29.52
CA MET A 52 32.71 29.91 -28.32
C MET A 52 33.66 29.19 -27.35
N GLY A 53 33.41 29.33 -26.04
CA GLY A 53 34.04 28.51 -25.02
C GLY A 53 33.61 27.04 -25.07
N PRO A 54 34.10 26.19 -24.14
CA PRO A 54 33.60 24.82 -24.03
C PRO A 54 32.08 24.84 -23.81
N GLY A 55 31.36 23.96 -24.52
CA GLY A 55 29.91 23.90 -24.46
C GLY A 55 29.38 22.48 -24.29
N VAL A 56 28.15 22.39 -23.80
CA VAL A 56 27.40 21.14 -23.65
C VAL A 56 26.49 20.97 -24.86
N GLU A 57 26.61 19.84 -25.57
CA GLU A 57 25.77 19.48 -26.71
C GLU A 57 24.62 18.58 -26.25
N VAL A 58 23.38 18.95 -26.54
CA VAL A 58 22.17 18.17 -26.22
C VAL A 58 21.15 18.28 -27.35
N SER A 59 20.29 17.27 -27.55
CA SER A 59 19.18 17.46 -28.50
C SER A 59 18.21 18.52 -27.98
N GLY A 60 17.90 19.46 -28.86
CA GLY A 60 17.03 20.62 -28.61
C GLY A 60 15.94 20.75 -29.65
N GLY A 61 15.28 21.92 -29.66
CA GLY A 61 14.10 22.17 -30.47
C GLY A 61 12.79 21.93 -29.70
N SER A 62 11.79 22.77 -29.96
CA SER A 62 10.59 22.85 -29.11
C SER A 62 9.80 21.54 -29.08
N ALA A 63 9.50 20.94 -30.24
CA ALA A 63 8.82 19.64 -30.26
C ALA A 63 9.66 18.51 -29.67
N ALA A 64 10.99 18.53 -29.84
CA ALA A 64 11.88 17.53 -29.26
C ALA A 64 11.91 17.63 -27.72
N ASN A 65 11.91 18.85 -27.18
CA ASN A 65 11.80 19.15 -25.75
C ASN A 65 10.49 18.63 -25.17
N THR A 66 9.37 18.96 -25.81
CA THR A 66 8.04 18.47 -25.41
C THR A 66 7.98 16.94 -25.42
N MET A 67 8.57 16.28 -26.41
CA MET A 67 8.54 14.80 -26.48
C MET A 67 9.36 14.13 -25.38
N ALA A 68 10.53 14.63 -25.00
CA ALA A 68 11.22 14.03 -23.86
C ALA A 68 10.60 14.41 -22.52
N GLY A 69 9.96 15.58 -22.38
CA GLY A 69 9.13 15.87 -21.20
C GLY A 69 8.00 14.85 -21.06
N LEU A 70 7.32 14.54 -22.17
CA LEU A 70 6.28 13.52 -22.22
C LEU A 70 6.82 12.12 -21.87
N ALA A 71 7.99 11.76 -22.39
CA ALA A 71 8.64 10.49 -22.09
C ALA A 71 9.09 10.41 -20.61
N SER A 72 9.59 11.50 -20.03
CA SER A 72 9.94 11.62 -18.61
C SER A 72 8.74 11.43 -17.68
N LEU A 73 7.53 11.81 -18.13
CA LEU A 73 6.26 11.52 -17.46
C LEU A 73 5.81 10.04 -17.61
N GLY A 74 6.48 9.26 -18.45
CA GLY A 74 6.10 7.88 -18.80
C GLY A 74 5.07 7.78 -19.93
N GLY A 75 4.93 8.84 -20.74
CA GLY A 75 4.07 8.85 -21.93
C GLY A 75 4.75 8.21 -23.14
N ALA A 76 3.95 7.64 -24.05
CA ALA A 76 4.46 7.05 -25.28
C ALA A 76 4.60 8.13 -26.37
N GLY A 77 5.79 8.69 -26.53
CA GLY A 77 6.10 9.77 -27.47
C GLY A 77 6.74 9.31 -28.79
N GLY A 78 6.47 10.04 -29.87
CA GLY A 78 7.22 9.95 -31.12
C GLY A 78 7.64 11.31 -31.65
N PHE A 79 8.73 11.38 -32.41
CA PHE A 79 9.22 12.61 -33.00
C PHE A 79 9.44 12.44 -34.51
N ILE A 80 9.04 13.45 -35.27
CA ILE A 80 9.24 13.54 -36.72
C ILE A 80 10.00 14.86 -37.00
N GLY A 81 11.19 14.72 -37.57
CA GLY A 81 12.07 15.83 -37.92
C GLY A 81 13.20 15.33 -38.81
N LYS A 82 13.98 16.25 -39.38
CA LYS A 82 15.02 15.94 -40.37
C LYS A 82 16.40 16.18 -39.79
N VAL A 83 17.26 15.16 -39.87
CA VAL A 83 18.68 15.24 -39.50
C VAL A 83 19.56 14.87 -40.68
N ARG A 84 20.81 15.34 -40.68
CA ARG A 84 21.84 14.99 -41.67
C ARG A 84 22.56 13.73 -41.19
N ASN A 85 23.10 12.94 -42.12
CA ASN A 85 24.10 11.92 -41.79
C ASN A 85 25.45 12.57 -41.43
N ASP A 86 25.49 13.29 -40.31
CA ASP A 86 26.67 13.92 -39.72
C ASP A 86 26.73 13.66 -38.20
N GLN A 87 27.77 14.16 -37.54
CA GLN A 87 27.99 13.95 -36.11
C GLN A 87 26.79 14.44 -35.28
N LEU A 88 26.32 15.67 -35.54
CA LEU A 88 25.21 16.27 -34.79
C LEU A 88 23.89 15.52 -35.02
N GLY A 89 23.65 15.04 -36.24
CA GLY A 89 22.49 14.21 -36.54
C GLY A 89 22.54 12.86 -35.82
N GLY A 90 23.73 12.29 -35.65
CA GLY A 90 23.97 11.11 -34.83
C GLY A 90 23.68 11.34 -33.35
N ILE A 91 24.15 12.47 -32.79
CA ILE A 91 23.91 12.88 -31.40
C ILE A 91 22.42 13.06 -31.15
N PHE A 92 21.74 13.84 -32.01
CA PHE A 92 20.30 14.07 -31.89
C PHE A 92 19.50 12.76 -31.90
N ALA A 93 19.78 11.89 -32.86
CA ALA A 93 19.07 10.62 -33.02
C ALA A 93 19.32 9.65 -31.87
N HIS A 94 20.52 9.67 -31.27
CA HIS A 94 20.83 8.87 -30.10
C HIS A 94 20.09 9.39 -28.86
N ASP A 95 20.20 10.69 -28.59
CA ASP A 95 19.66 11.35 -27.40
C ASP A 95 18.13 11.20 -27.33
N ILE A 96 17.40 11.51 -28.41
CA ILE A 96 15.93 11.38 -28.44
C ILE A 96 15.46 9.93 -28.23
N ARG A 97 16.19 8.94 -28.77
CA ARG A 97 15.85 7.53 -28.57
C ARG A 97 16.19 7.04 -27.17
N ALA A 98 17.33 7.46 -26.63
CA ALA A 98 17.73 7.16 -25.25
C ALA A 98 16.75 7.76 -24.24
N GLY A 99 16.21 8.95 -24.52
CA GLY A 99 15.14 9.58 -23.78
C GLY A 99 13.76 8.93 -23.93
N GLY A 100 13.65 7.78 -24.62
CA GLY A 100 12.41 7.00 -24.71
C GLY A 100 11.43 7.44 -25.79
N THR A 101 11.82 8.35 -26.69
CA THR A 101 10.96 8.83 -27.79
C THR A 101 11.25 8.06 -29.08
N THR A 102 10.18 7.65 -29.78
CA THR A 102 10.30 6.96 -31.07
C THR A 102 10.78 7.92 -32.16
N PHE A 103 11.94 7.65 -32.77
CA PHE A 103 12.47 8.44 -33.89
C PHE A 103 12.95 7.53 -35.04
N ARG A 104 12.22 7.56 -36.16
CA ARG A 104 12.41 6.64 -37.31
C ARG A 104 12.99 7.30 -38.57
N ALA A 105 13.18 8.63 -38.57
CA ALA A 105 13.64 9.33 -39.75
C ALA A 105 15.03 8.83 -40.19
N GLU A 106 15.18 8.57 -41.49
CA GLU A 106 16.47 8.25 -42.07
C GLU A 106 17.28 9.55 -42.25
N PRO A 107 18.56 9.59 -41.82
CA PRO A 107 19.38 10.78 -41.99
C PRO A 107 19.59 11.13 -43.47
N ALA A 108 19.41 12.40 -43.82
CA ALA A 108 19.61 12.87 -45.19
C ALA A 108 21.08 12.70 -45.63
N THR A 109 21.30 12.33 -46.91
CA THR A 109 22.62 12.09 -47.53
C THR A 109 23.13 13.24 -48.42
N ASP A 110 22.27 14.20 -48.76
CA ASP A 110 22.60 15.53 -49.29
C ASP A 110 22.03 16.68 -48.42
N GLY A 111 22.29 17.94 -48.77
CA GLY A 111 21.80 19.13 -48.04
C GLY A 111 22.75 19.72 -46.99
N PRO A 112 22.36 20.86 -46.37
CA PRO A 112 23.11 21.53 -45.30
C PRO A 112 23.22 20.65 -44.05
N PRO A 113 24.19 20.89 -43.14
CA PRO A 113 24.38 20.06 -41.95
C PRO A 113 23.18 20.07 -41.00
N THR A 114 23.16 19.16 -40.03
CA THR A 114 22.13 19.13 -38.98
C THR A 114 22.04 20.49 -38.27
N ALA A 115 20.83 20.91 -37.92
CA ALA A 115 20.59 22.20 -37.31
C ALA A 115 21.29 22.31 -35.94
N ARG A 116 21.75 23.52 -35.60
CA ARG A 116 22.40 23.80 -34.32
C ARG A 116 21.95 25.14 -33.75
N CYS A 117 21.74 25.20 -32.44
CA CYS A 117 21.50 26.44 -31.71
C CYS A 117 22.68 26.72 -30.79
N LEU A 118 23.36 27.85 -30.98
CA LEU A 118 24.43 28.28 -30.08
C LEU A 118 23.81 29.16 -28.99
N ILE A 119 23.89 28.73 -27.75
CA ILE A 119 23.22 29.34 -26.61
C ILE A 119 24.29 29.92 -25.67
N PHE A 120 24.26 31.24 -25.52
CA PHE A 120 25.19 32.00 -24.69
C PHE A 120 24.47 32.47 -23.42
N VAL A 121 24.86 31.93 -22.27
CA VAL A 121 24.29 32.27 -20.96
C VAL A 121 25.16 33.31 -20.26
N THR A 122 24.63 34.50 -20.03
CA THR A 122 25.31 35.61 -19.34
C THR A 122 25.16 35.51 -17.81
N PRO A 123 25.98 36.21 -17.00
CA PRO A 123 25.96 36.10 -15.53
C PRO A 123 24.62 36.47 -14.86
N ASP A 124 23.79 37.26 -15.53
CA ASP A 124 22.41 37.58 -15.12
C ASP A 124 21.37 36.55 -15.60
N ALA A 125 21.83 35.36 -15.98
CA ALA A 125 21.05 34.22 -16.46
C ALA A 125 20.26 34.44 -17.76
N GLN A 126 20.46 35.58 -18.45
CA GLN A 126 19.86 35.78 -19.77
C GLN A 126 20.53 34.92 -20.82
N ARG A 127 19.72 34.41 -21.76
CA ARG A 127 20.19 33.58 -22.86
C ARG A 127 20.06 34.29 -24.18
N THR A 128 21.14 34.25 -24.94
CA THR A 128 21.16 34.75 -26.31
C THR A 128 21.37 33.57 -27.23
N MET A 129 20.44 33.36 -28.16
CA MET A 129 20.41 32.19 -29.03
C MET A 129 20.76 32.59 -30.45
N ALA A 130 21.73 31.89 -31.05
CA ALA A 130 22.10 32.06 -32.45
C ALA A 130 21.85 30.73 -33.18
N THR A 131 20.77 30.65 -33.95
CA THR A 131 20.22 29.39 -34.45
C THR A 131 20.44 29.23 -35.94
N PHE A 132 21.14 28.16 -36.30
CA PHE A 132 21.29 27.70 -37.68
C PHE A 132 20.34 26.52 -37.93
N LEU A 133 19.29 26.74 -38.74
CA LEU A 133 18.24 25.74 -38.97
C LEU A 133 18.65 24.54 -39.84
N GLY A 134 19.84 24.57 -40.46
CA GLY A 134 20.43 23.41 -41.12
C GLY A 134 19.51 22.68 -42.10
N VAL A 135 19.56 21.36 -42.10
CA VAL A 135 18.73 20.49 -42.95
C VAL A 135 17.23 20.60 -42.66
N SER A 136 16.82 21.10 -41.49
CA SER A 136 15.41 21.23 -41.11
C SER A 136 14.64 22.20 -42.04
N VAL A 137 15.32 23.15 -42.69
CA VAL A 137 14.69 24.03 -43.71
C VAL A 137 14.22 23.28 -44.96
N GLN A 138 14.71 22.06 -45.16
CA GLN A 138 14.33 21.17 -46.27
C GLN A 138 13.30 20.11 -45.84
N PHE A 139 12.71 20.24 -44.64
CA PHE A 139 11.63 19.38 -44.19
C PHE A 139 10.37 19.61 -45.03
N GLY A 140 9.75 18.53 -45.50
CA GLY A 140 8.52 18.58 -46.27
C GLY A 140 7.70 17.29 -46.19
N PRO A 141 6.67 17.13 -47.04
CA PRO A 141 5.74 15.99 -46.94
C PRO A 141 6.39 14.61 -47.07
N ALA A 142 7.48 14.51 -47.84
CA ALA A 142 8.21 13.26 -48.01
C ALA A 142 8.92 12.78 -46.74
N ASP A 143 9.14 13.68 -45.77
CA ASP A 143 9.79 13.38 -44.50
C ASP A 143 8.77 12.96 -43.41
N LEU A 144 7.47 12.97 -43.70
CA LEU A 144 6.42 12.59 -42.75
C LEU A 144 6.29 11.08 -42.60
N ASP A 145 6.30 10.61 -41.36
CA ASP A 145 5.80 9.27 -41.01
C ASP A 145 4.29 9.34 -40.70
N LEU A 146 3.47 9.21 -41.75
CA LEU A 146 2.01 9.22 -41.60
C LEU A 146 1.46 7.99 -40.86
N ASP A 147 2.20 6.89 -40.73
CA ASP A 147 1.77 5.76 -39.88
C ASP A 147 1.84 6.19 -38.41
N LEU A 148 2.94 6.83 -38.03
CA LEU A 148 3.17 7.33 -36.68
C LEU A 148 2.15 8.41 -36.30
N VAL A 149 1.81 9.31 -37.24
CA VAL A 149 0.71 10.30 -37.06
C VAL A 149 -0.64 9.64 -36.79
N ARG A 150 -1.02 8.61 -37.54
CA ARG A 150 -2.33 7.93 -37.37
C ARG A 150 -2.41 7.12 -36.06
N LYS A 151 -1.26 6.67 -35.54
CA LYS A 151 -1.14 5.89 -34.31
C LYS A 151 -1.08 6.73 -33.04
N ALA A 152 -0.81 8.03 -33.14
CA ALA A 152 -0.81 8.93 -31.99
C ALA A 152 -2.23 9.42 -31.65
N LYS A 153 -2.52 9.64 -30.36
CA LYS A 153 -3.78 10.29 -29.94
C LYS A 153 -3.78 11.77 -30.31
N VAL A 154 -2.63 12.43 -30.18
CA VAL A 154 -2.43 13.85 -30.52
C VAL A 154 -1.19 14.02 -31.42
N THR A 155 -1.31 14.82 -32.48
CA THR A 155 -0.18 15.30 -33.29
C THR A 155 0.16 16.73 -32.86
N TYR A 156 1.34 16.94 -32.29
CA TYR A 156 1.84 18.23 -31.81
C TYR A 156 2.74 18.88 -32.87
N LEU A 157 2.43 20.11 -33.25
CA LEU A 157 3.11 20.88 -34.29
C LEU A 157 3.88 22.06 -33.67
N GLU A 158 5.15 22.20 -34.03
CA GLU A 158 6.02 23.30 -33.60
C GLU A 158 5.92 24.52 -34.54
N GLY A 159 5.64 25.70 -33.99
CA GLY A 159 5.48 26.95 -34.74
C GLY A 159 6.74 27.40 -35.48
N TYR A 160 7.94 27.14 -34.95
CA TYR A 160 9.21 27.47 -35.63
C TYR A 160 9.40 26.78 -36.98
N LEU A 161 8.76 25.63 -37.20
CA LEU A 161 8.84 24.88 -38.46
C LEU A 161 7.88 25.45 -39.53
N TRP A 162 6.94 26.32 -39.13
CA TRP A 162 5.98 27.01 -40.01
C TRP A 162 6.60 28.21 -40.74
N ASP A 163 7.75 28.01 -41.40
CA ASP A 163 8.40 29.06 -42.21
C ASP A 163 8.40 28.69 -43.70
N ALA A 164 9.03 27.57 -44.06
CA ALA A 164 9.18 27.14 -45.45
C ALA A 164 7.87 26.54 -46.02
N GLU A 165 7.55 26.85 -47.29
CA GLU A 165 6.35 26.34 -47.96
C GLU A 165 6.23 24.79 -47.98
N PRO A 166 7.31 24.00 -48.18
CA PRO A 166 7.24 22.54 -48.03
C PRO A 166 6.82 22.10 -46.62
N ALA A 167 7.33 22.74 -45.57
CA ALA A 167 6.99 22.41 -44.19
C ALA A 167 5.52 22.74 -43.89
N LYS A 168 5.00 23.87 -44.37
CA LYS A 168 3.56 24.21 -44.26
C LYS A 168 2.66 23.16 -44.90
N LYS A 169 3.03 22.65 -46.09
CA LYS A 169 2.31 21.54 -46.74
C LYS A 169 2.36 20.26 -45.90
N ALA A 170 3.51 19.97 -45.28
CA ALA A 170 3.66 18.80 -44.42
C ALA A 170 2.74 18.88 -43.19
N PHE A 171 2.63 20.05 -42.57
CA PHE A 171 1.73 20.29 -41.43
C PHE A 171 0.26 20.07 -41.81
N LEU A 172 -0.18 20.60 -42.95
CA LEU A 172 -1.54 20.38 -43.44
C LEU A 172 -1.83 18.90 -43.74
N GLU A 173 -0.85 18.18 -44.29
CA GLU A 173 -0.98 16.74 -44.55
C GLU A 173 -1.01 15.90 -43.27
N ALA A 174 -0.18 16.24 -42.28
CA ALA A 174 -0.17 15.60 -40.97
C ALA A 174 -1.49 15.85 -40.21
N ALA A 175 -1.96 17.10 -40.19
CA ALA A 175 -3.22 17.45 -39.54
C ALA A 175 -4.40 16.71 -40.17
N LYS A 176 -4.45 16.67 -41.51
CA LYS A 176 -5.46 15.88 -42.23
C LYS A 176 -5.38 14.40 -41.88
N ALA A 177 -4.19 13.80 -41.87
CA ALA A 177 -4.01 12.38 -41.55
C ALA A 177 -4.42 12.05 -40.11
N ALA A 178 -4.18 12.96 -39.16
CA ALA A 178 -4.63 12.84 -37.78
C ALA A 178 -6.17 12.88 -37.69
N HIS A 179 -6.81 13.88 -38.29
CA HIS A 179 -8.27 14.01 -38.30
C HIS A 179 -8.97 12.87 -39.02
N ASP A 180 -8.46 12.42 -40.17
CA ASP A 180 -8.98 11.25 -40.91
C ASP A 180 -8.93 9.96 -40.05
N ALA A 181 -8.02 9.89 -39.08
CA ALA A 181 -7.90 8.80 -38.11
C ALA A 181 -8.68 9.04 -36.80
N GLY A 182 -9.41 10.16 -36.68
CA GLY A 182 -10.15 10.54 -35.46
C GLY A 182 -9.25 11.00 -34.32
N ARG A 183 -8.08 11.56 -34.62
CA ARG A 183 -7.08 12.06 -33.66
C ARG A 183 -7.13 13.58 -33.57
N LYS A 184 -6.42 14.14 -32.59
CA LYS A 184 -6.38 15.59 -32.34
C LYS A 184 -5.07 16.20 -32.83
N VAL A 185 -5.11 17.47 -33.17
CA VAL A 185 -3.94 18.26 -33.60
C VAL A 185 -3.71 19.38 -32.59
N ALA A 186 -2.50 19.45 -32.06
CA ALA A 186 -2.03 20.50 -31.18
C ALA A 186 -0.99 21.38 -31.88
N LEU A 187 -0.99 22.68 -31.62
CA LEU A 187 -0.03 23.64 -32.16
C LEU A 187 0.53 24.50 -31.03
N SER A 188 1.85 24.66 -30.98
CA SER A 188 2.51 25.72 -30.23
C SER A 188 2.88 26.87 -31.16
N LEU A 189 2.60 28.11 -30.76
CA LEU A 189 3.02 29.31 -31.51
C LEU A 189 4.54 29.54 -31.42
N SER A 190 5.18 28.93 -30.42
CA SER A 190 6.63 28.86 -30.18
C SER A 190 7.35 30.18 -29.88
N ASP A 191 7.09 31.26 -30.64
CA ASP A 191 7.69 32.57 -30.41
C ASP A 191 6.91 33.71 -31.10
N PRO A 192 6.81 34.91 -30.50
CA PRO A 192 6.18 36.08 -31.12
C PRO A 192 6.74 36.44 -32.51
N PHE A 193 8.04 36.26 -32.76
CA PHE A 193 8.68 36.53 -34.05
C PHE A 193 8.09 35.67 -35.19
N CYS A 194 7.78 34.40 -34.89
CA CYS A 194 7.15 33.51 -35.86
C CYS A 194 5.72 33.98 -36.17
N VAL A 195 4.98 34.34 -35.12
CA VAL A 195 3.61 34.85 -35.21
C VAL A 195 3.56 36.12 -36.04
N GLU A 196 4.47 37.07 -35.82
CA GLU A 196 4.50 38.35 -36.55
C GLU A 196 4.72 38.17 -38.06
N ARG A 197 5.61 37.25 -38.45
CA ARG A 197 5.93 36.99 -39.86
C ARG A 197 4.81 36.27 -40.61
N HIS A 198 4.08 35.36 -39.93
CA HIS A 198 3.13 34.45 -40.56
C HIS A 198 1.71 34.53 -39.98
N ARG A 199 1.34 35.63 -39.31
CA ARG A 199 0.08 35.83 -38.57
C ARG A 199 -1.16 35.34 -39.30
N ALA A 200 -1.36 35.80 -40.53
CA ALA A 200 -2.54 35.44 -41.33
C ALA A 200 -2.59 33.94 -41.65
N ALA A 201 -1.44 33.32 -41.89
CA ALA A 201 -1.35 31.88 -42.14
C ALA A 201 -1.56 31.06 -40.87
N PHE A 202 -1.07 31.52 -39.71
CA PHE A 202 -1.33 30.88 -38.43
C PHE A 202 -2.81 30.91 -38.05
N ARG A 203 -3.50 32.05 -38.24
CA ARG A 203 -4.96 32.13 -38.00
C ARG A 203 -5.73 31.13 -38.86
N GLN A 204 -5.38 31.02 -40.14
CA GLN A 204 -5.99 30.03 -41.04
C GLN A 204 -5.71 28.58 -40.63
N LEU A 205 -4.48 28.29 -40.19
CA LEU A 205 -4.11 26.96 -39.70
C LEU A 205 -4.92 26.61 -38.43
N ILE A 206 -5.05 27.56 -37.50
CA ILE A 206 -5.76 27.36 -36.24
C ILE A 206 -7.25 27.06 -36.50
N GLU A 207 -7.92 27.93 -37.25
CA GLU A 207 -9.36 27.79 -37.54
C GLU A 207 -9.70 26.53 -38.34
N GLY A 208 -8.78 26.07 -39.21
CA GLY A 208 -9.02 24.96 -40.11
C GLY A 208 -8.59 23.59 -39.61
N HIS A 209 -7.55 23.54 -38.77
CA HIS A 209 -6.79 22.30 -38.56
C HIS A 209 -6.30 22.05 -37.12
N VAL A 210 -6.43 23.00 -36.19
CA VAL A 210 -5.91 22.85 -34.82
C VAL A 210 -7.04 22.66 -33.81
N ASP A 211 -6.95 21.60 -33.01
CA ASP A 211 -7.87 21.37 -31.90
C ASP A 211 -7.37 21.99 -30.59
N ILE A 212 -6.05 21.95 -30.33
CA ILE A 212 -5.43 22.41 -29.09
C ILE A 212 -4.36 23.46 -29.39
N LEU A 213 -4.50 24.67 -28.87
CA LEU A 213 -3.53 25.76 -29.06
C LEU A 213 -2.73 26.00 -27.78
N PHE A 214 -1.40 26.05 -27.89
CA PHE A 214 -0.49 26.50 -26.86
C PHE A 214 0.12 27.86 -27.25
N ALA A 215 0.03 28.83 -26.36
CA ALA A 215 0.65 30.14 -26.55
C ALA A 215 0.92 30.82 -25.21
N ASN A 216 1.93 31.69 -25.15
CA ASN A 216 2.08 32.62 -24.02
C ASN A 216 1.31 33.95 -24.27
N GLU A 217 1.28 34.80 -23.25
CA GLU A 217 0.63 36.12 -23.30
C GLU A 217 1.13 37.01 -24.46
N ALA A 218 2.42 37.01 -24.77
CA ALA A 218 2.98 37.81 -25.86
C ALA A 218 2.62 37.25 -27.25
N GLU A 219 2.63 35.92 -27.41
CA GLU A 219 2.30 35.24 -28.65
C GLU A 219 0.82 35.41 -29.00
N ILE A 220 -0.08 35.24 -28.03
CA ILE A 220 -1.53 35.31 -28.28
C ILE A 220 -1.98 36.75 -28.56
N THR A 221 -1.40 37.74 -27.86
CA THR A 221 -1.65 39.16 -28.14
C THR A 221 -1.10 39.56 -29.51
N SER A 222 0.09 39.08 -29.88
CA SER A 222 0.64 39.28 -31.23
C SER A 222 -0.21 38.60 -32.32
N LEU A 223 -0.75 37.40 -32.06
CA LEU A 223 -1.58 36.68 -33.03
C LEU A 223 -2.85 37.46 -33.36
N PHE A 224 -3.50 38.07 -32.36
CA PHE A 224 -4.77 38.80 -32.52
C PHE A 224 -4.63 40.33 -32.70
N GLU A 225 -3.43 40.87 -32.60
CA GLU A 225 -3.13 42.31 -32.73
C GLU A 225 -3.92 43.17 -31.73
N VAL A 226 -3.89 42.73 -30.46
CA VAL A 226 -4.57 43.38 -29.34
C VAL A 226 -3.58 43.81 -28.27
N ALA A 227 -3.95 44.83 -27.50
CA ALA A 227 -3.04 45.48 -26.55
C ALA A 227 -2.97 44.77 -25.18
N ASP A 228 -3.95 43.94 -24.84
CA ASP A 228 -4.03 43.25 -23.55
C ASP A 228 -4.47 41.80 -23.69
N PHE A 229 -4.12 40.99 -22.69
CA PHE A 229 -4.38 39.56 -22.66
C PHE A 229 -5.88 39.23 -22.61
N ASP A 230 -6.70 40.03 -21.95
CA ASP A 230 -8.14 39.77 -21.84
C ASP A 230 -8.85 39.91 -23.19
N ALA A 231 -8.45 40.89 -24.00
CA ALA A 231 -8.91 41.06 -25.37
C ALA A 231 -8.41 39.90 -26.26
N ALA A 232 -7.18 39.43 -26.05
CA ALA A 232 -6.64 38.27 -26.78
C ALA A 232 -7.40 36.99 -26.41
N LEU A 233 -7.73 36.82 -25.13
CA LEU A 233 -8.50 35.71 -24.61
C LEU A 233 -9.91 35.65 -25.20
N GLN A 234 -10.58 36.81 -25.30
CA GLN A 234 -11.90 36.90 -25.93
C GLN A 234 -11.84 36.53 -27.41
N GLN A 235 -10.79 36.94 -28.13
CA GLN A 235 -10.61 36.57 -29.53
C GLN A 235 -10.16 35.13 -29.72
N ALA A 236 -9.42 34.52 -28.79
CA ALA A 236 -9.03 33.12 -28.89
C ALA A 236 -10.23 32.16 -28.78
N ARG A 237 -11.32 32.58 -28.11
CA ARG A 237 -12.53 31.77 -27.95
C ARG A 237 -13.18 31.46 -29.30
N GLY A 238 -13.41 30.17 -29.54
CA GLY A 238 -14.12 29.68 -30.72
C GLY A 238 -13.26 29.47 -31.96
N HIS A 239 -11.94 29.73 -31.90
CA HIS A 239 -11.02 29.43 -33.02
C HIS A 239 -10.43 28.02 -32.94
N CYS A 240 -10.37 27.41 -31.75
CA CYS A 240 -9.97 26.02 -31.53
C CYS A 240 -10.76 25.42 -30.35
N GLU A 241 -10.73 24.10 -30.19
CA GLU A 241 -11.47 23.41 -29.10
C GLU A 241 -10.91 23.79 -27.73
N ILE A 242 -9.57 23.78 -27.60
CA ILE A 242 -8.87 24.08 -26.36
C ILE A 242 -7.77 25.11 -26.63
N ALA A 243 -7.64 26.13 -25.77
CA ALA A 243 -6.48 27.02 -25.78
C ALA A 243 -5.85 27.07 -24.38
N ALA A 244 -4.61 26.59 -24.27
CA ALA A 244 -3.80 26.60 -23.06
C ALA A 244 -2.80 27.77 -23.12
N LEU A 245 -3.07 28.82 -22.35
CA LEU A 245 -2.38 30.10 -22.41
C LEU A 245 -1.54 30.35 -21.16
N THR A 246 -0.22 30.46 -21.29
CA THR A 246 0.70 30.68 -20.16
C THR A 246 0.98 32.17 -19.93
N ARG A 247 1.19 32.55 -18.66
CA ARG A 247 1.33 33.94 -18.20
C ARG A 247 2.46 34.10 -17.17
N SER A 248 3.57 33.41 -17.37
CA SER A 248 4.75 33.49 -16.49
C SER A 248 4.36 33.30 -15.01
N GLU A 249 4.73 34.23 -14.11
CA GLU A 249 4.41 34.20 -12.68
C GLU A 249 2.91 34.32 -12.36
N HIS A 250 2.05 34.61 -13.35
CA HIS A 250 0.59 34.61 -13.19
C HIS A 250 -0.05 33.26 -13.51
N GLY A 251 0.75 32.22 -13.78
CA GLY A 251 0.26 30.86 -14.01
C GLY A 251 -0.20 30.64 -15.45
N SER A 252 -1.33 29.95 -15.62
CA SER A 252 -1.89 29.69 -16.95
C SER A 252 -3.42 29.67 -16.94
N LEU A 253 -4.01 29.81 -18.12
CA LEU A 253 -5.45 29.80 -18.34
C LEU A 253 -5.77 28.82 -19.47
N VAL A 254 -6.65 27.85 -19.20
CA VAL A 254 -7.11 26.87 -20.19
C VAL A 254 -8.56 27.17 -20.57
N LEU A 255 -8.79 27.49 -21.84
CA LEU A 255 -10.11 27.70 -22.43
C LEU A 255 -10.63 26.42 -23.08
N SER A 256 -11.92 26.16 -22.93
CA SER A 256 -12.65 25.16 -23.74
C SER A 256 -14.11 25.56 -23.87
N GLY A 257 -14.54 25.94 -25.07
CA GLY A 257 -15.87 26.51 -25.29
C GLY A 257 -16.13 27.75 -24.43
N GLU A 258 -17.10 27.67 -23.51
CA GLU A 258 -17.40 28.74 -22.53
C GLU A 258 -16.63 28.57 -21.21
N GLU A 259 -15.99 27.42 -20.98
CA GLU A 259 -15.28 27.12 -19.74
C GLU A 259 -13.90 27.78 -19.70
N VAL A 260 -13.54 28.28 -18.51
CA VAL A 260 -12.26 28.92 -18.22
C VAL A 260 -11.68 28.27 -16.98
N HIS A 261 -10.53 27.62 -17.12
CA HIS A 261 -9.79 27.06 -15.99
C HIS A 261 -8.57 27.94 -15.70
N LEU A 262 -8.58 28.59 -14.54
CA LEU A 262 -7.43 29.32 -14.03
C LEU A 262 -6.53 28.34 -13.28
N VAL A 263 -5.25 28.28 -13.64
CA VAL A 263 -4.27 27.38 -13.04
C VAL A 263 -3.14 28.21 -12.46
N ASP A 264 -2.96 28.09 -11.15
CA ASP A 264 -1.89 28.80 -10.45
C ASP A 264 -0.50 28.35 -10.93
N PRO A 265 0.51 29.24 -10.89
CA PRO A 265 1.89 28.86 -11.17
C PRO A 265 2.38 27.87 -10.10
N ILE A 266 3.18 26.90 -10.51
CA ILE A 266 3.87 25.99 -9.59
C ILE A 266 5.36 26.28 -9.74
N THR A 267 6.04 26.61 -8.64
CA THR A 267 7.48 26.87 -8.64
C THR A 267 8.19 25.88 -7.73
N ASN A 268 9.14 25.11 -8.26
CA ASN A 268 9.91 24.11 -7.51
C ASN A 268 11.25 24.68 -7.00
N GLY A 269 11.25 25.92 -6.50
CA GLY A 269 12.46 26.61 -6.03
C GLY A 269 12.63 28.01 -6.61
N ALA A 270 13.87 28.49 -6.64
CA ALA A 270 14.21 29.74 -7.29
C ALA A 270 14.16 29.58 -8.81
N VAL A 271 13.66 30.58 -9.52
CA VAL A 271 13.71 30.61 -10.99
C VAL A 271 15.15 30.85 -11.43
N VAL A 272 15.74 29.86 -12.12
CA VAL A 272 17.12 29.87 -12.59
C VAL A 272 17.18 30.19 -14.09
N ASP A 273 16.29 29.60 -14.90
CA ASP A 273 16.26 29.78 -16.35
C ASP A 273 14.86 29.45 -16.91
N THR A 274 14.24 30.34 -17.68
CA THR A 274 12.87 30.12 -18.18
C THR A 274 12.78 29.36 -19.51
N THR A 275 13.92 28.93 -20.07
CA THR A 275 13.97 28.27 -21.38
C THR A 275 13.26 26.93 -21.35
N GLY A 276 12.45 26.64 -22.38
CA GLY A 276 11.74 25.37 -22.48
C GLY A 276 10.55 25.23 -21.52
N ALA A 277 10.24 26.26 -20.71
CA ALA A 277 9.08 26.23 -19.82
C ALA A 277 7.76 25.99 -20.57
N GLY A 278 7.61 26.60 -21.76
CA GLY A 278 6.46 26.36 -22.64
C GLY A 278 6.42 24.93 -23.19
N ASP A 279 7.58 24.39 -23.58
CA ASP A 279 7.70 23.02 -24.12
C ASP A 279 7.35 21.98 -23.04
N ALA A 280 7.82 22.20 -21.81
CA ALA A 280 7.54 21.37 -20.64
C ALA A 280 6.07 21.49 -20.20
N TYR A 281 5.49 22.70 -20.27
CA TYR A 281 4.07 22.91 -20.03
C TYR A 281 3.22 22.09 -21.02
N ALA A 282 3.52 22.18 -22.32
CA ALA A 282 2.83 21.42 -23.35
C ALA A 282 2.97 19.90 -23.11
N ALA A 283 4.13 19.43 -22.66
CA ALA A 283 4.37 18.03 -22.35
C ALA A 283 3.45 17.52 -21.22
N GLY A 284 3.42 18.23 -20.09
CA GLY A 284 2.56 17.91 -18.95
C GLY A 284 1.07 17.97 -19.30
N PHE A 285 0.67 18.99 -20.05
CA PHE A 285 -0.72 19.15 -20.49
C PHE A 285 -1.17 18.01 -21.39
N LEU A 286 -0.38 17.69 -22.43
CA LEU A 286 -0.73 16.63 -23.38
C LEU A 286 -0.69 15.24 -22.73
N TYR A 287 0.23 15.01 -21.80
CA TYR A 287 0.27 13.78 -21.00
C TYR A 287 -1.05 13.59 -20.23
N GLY A 288 -1.53 14.64 -19.56
CA GLY A 288 -2.80 14.62 -18.84
C GLY A 288 -3.99 14.40 -19.79
N TYR A 289 -4.02 15.15 -20.90
CA TYR A 289 -5.12 15.13 -21.86
C TYR A 289 -5.29 13.74 -22.50
N THR A 290 -4.19 13.12 -22.92
CA THR A 290 -4.17 11.78 -23.55
C THR A 290 -4.58 10.63 -22.63
N ARG A 291 -4.66 10.89 -21.31
CA ARG A 291 -5.11 9.97 -20.26
C ARG A 291 -6.52 10.28 -19.75
N GLY A 292 -7.18 11.29 -20.31
CA GLY A 292 -8.56 11.64 -19.96
C GLY A 292 -8.70 12.42 -18.66
N HIS A 293 -7.64 13.12 -18.21
CA HIS A 293 -7.74 14.03 -17.07
C HIS A 293 -8.58 15.28 -17.42
N SER A 294 -9.09 15.98 -16.40
CA SER A 294 -9.78 17.25 -16.60
C SER A 294 -8.82 18.32 -17.12
N LEU A 295 -9.32 19.32 -17.85
CA LEU A 295 -8.50 20.39 -18.43
C LEU A 295 -7.75 21.21 -17.37
N TYR A 296 -8.38 21.44 -16.22
CA TYR A 296 -7.71 22.03 -15.06
C TYR A 296 -6.50 21.19 -14.61
N HIS A 297 -6.67 19.87 -14.50
CA HIS A 297 -5.58 18.98 -14.10
C HIS A 297 -4.48 18.88 -15.18
N CYS A 298 -4.85 18.92 -16.46
CA CYS A 298 -3.89 19.02 -17.56
C CYS A 298 -3.04 20.28 -17.41
N GLY A 299 -3.68 21.42 -17.11
CA GLY A 299 -2.97 22.67 -16.84
C GLY A 299 -2.08 22.59 -15.59
N GLN A 300 -2.53 21.95 -14.51
CA GLN A 300 -1.70 21.74 -13.31
C GLN A 300 -0.45 20.90 -13.60
N LEU A 301 -0.59 19.81 -14.36
CA LEU A 301 0.56 19.00 -14.79
C LEU A 301 1.51 19.80 -15.70
N GLY A 302 0.96 20.63 -16.59
CA GLY A 302 1.75 21.57 -17.37
C GLY A 302 2.53 22.56 -16.50
N SER A 303 1.86 23.23 -15.56
CA SER A 303 2.49 24.15 -14.61
C SER A 303 3.58 23.48 -13.78
N LEU A 304 3.36 22.23 -13.36
CA LEU A 304 4.31 21.47 -12.57
C LEU A 304 5.58 21.13 -13.37
N CYS A 305 5.43 20.69 -14.62
CA CYS A 305 6.57 20.40 -15.50
C CYS A 305 7.35 21.66 -15.85
N ALA A 306 6.65 22.76 -16.14
CA ALA A 306 7.29 24.06 -16.35
C ALA A 306 8.03 24.52 -15.08
N GLY A 307 7.42 24.36 -13.91
CA GLY A 307 8.00 24.74 -12.62
C GLY A 307 9.28 24.02 -12.25
N GLU A 308 9.48 22.81 -12.76
CA GLU A 308 10.72 22.05 -12.61
C GLU A 308 11.79 22.52 -13.59
N VAL A 309 11.45 22.65 -14.87
CA VAL A 309 12.40 23.10 -15.89
C VAL A 309 12.93 24.50 -15.58
N ILE A 310 12.09 25.38 -15.00
CA ILE A 310 12.56 26.72 -14.63
C ILE A 310 13.49 26.79 -13.42
N SER A 311 13.63 25.68 -12.67
CA SER A 311 14.40 25.63 -11.43
C SER A 311 15.90 25.32 -11.63
N HIS A 312 16.30 24.98 -12.85
CA HIS A 312 17.68 24.65 -13.20
C HIS A 312 18.03 25.16 -14.61
N MET A 313 19.26 24.92 -15.07
CA MET A 313 19.73 25.43 -16.35
C MET A 313 19.39 24.46 -17.48
N GLY A 314 18.54 24.85 -18.42
CA GLY A 314 18.32 24.16 -19.69
C GLY A 314 16.89 23.68 -19.87
N PRO A 315 16.48 23.32 -21.11
CA PRO A 315 15.09 23.00 -21.41
C PRO A 315 14.66 21.56 -21.07
N ARG A 316 15.55 20.75 -20.48
CA ARG A 316 15.31 19.33 -20.19
C ARG A 316 15.21 19.13 -18.68
N PRO A 317 14.24 18.35 -18.20
CA PRO A 317 14.07 18.13 -16.77
C PRO A 317 15.31 17.45 -16.18
N GLU A 318 15.82 17.94 -15.05
CA GLU A 318 16.92 17.32 -14.31
C GLU A 318 16.42 16.21 -13.37
N CYS A 319 15.12 16.17 -13.07
CA CYS A 319 14.50 15.09 -12.30
C CYS A 319 13.38 14.39 -13.08
N SER A 320 12.92 13.23 -12.57
CA SER A 320 11.84 12.50 -13.24
C SER A 320 10.52 13.27 -13.09
N LEU A 321 9.98 13.76 -14.21
CA LEU A 321 8.69 14.46 -14.21
C LEU A 321 7.56 13.53 -13.78
N LYS A 322 7.67 12.21 -14.01
CA LYS A 322 6.72 11.21 -13.50
C LYS A 322 6.70 11.18 -11.96
N GLN A 323 7.86 11.23 -11.30
CA GLN A 323 7.95 11.29 -9.84
C GLN A 323 7.40 12.62 -9.32
N LEU A 324 7.76 13.72 -9.97
CA LEU A 324 7.26 15.05 -9.66
C LEU A 324 5.72 15.12 -9.78
N ALA A 325 5.14 14.58 -10.86
CA ALA A 325 3.70 14.52 -11.10
C ALA A 325 2.96 13.69 -10.05
N ARG A 326 3.55 12.60 -9.56
CA ARG A 326 3.00 11.80 -8.45
C ARG A 326 2.99 12.58 -7.13
N ARG A 327 4.09 13.27 -6.81
CA ARG A 327 4.19 14.18 -5.65
C ARG A 327 3.25 15.38 -5.77
N GLY A 328 3.00 15.86 -6.99
CA GLY A 328 2.06 16.94 -7.30
C GLY A 328 0.58 16.51 -7.23
N HIS A 329 0.26 15.26 -7.57
CA HIS A 329 -1.10 14.70 -7.43
C HIS A 329 -1.54 14.63 -5.95
N THR A 330 -0.59 14.47 -5.03
CA THR A 330 -0.83 14.61 -3.58
C THR A 330 -0.94 16.06 -3.10
N ALA A 331 -0.55 17.05 -3.92
CA ALA A 331 -0.56 18.48 -3.60
C ALA A 331 -1.70 19.28 -4.26
N GLY A 332 -2.58 18.62 -5.05
CA GLY A 332 -3.72 19.25 -5.72
C GLY A 332 -4.94 19.51 -4.84
N GLY A 333 -5.00 18.91 -3.65
CA GLY A 333 -5.73 19.47 -2.50
C GLY A 333 -4.75 20.28 -1.66
N GLN A 334 -5.22 21.23 -0.84
CA GLN A 334 -4.36 21.86 0.18
C GLN A 334 -3.87 20.77 1.15
N ALA A 335 -2.83 20.03 0.76
CA ALA A 335 -2.22 18.98 1.55
C ALA A 335 -1.83 19.60 2.88
N ASN A 336 -2.23 18.97 3.98
CA ASN A 336 -1.84 19.43 5.29
C ASN A 336 -0.35 19.13 5.46
N ALA A 337 0.52 20.04 5.02
CA ALA A 337 1.96 19.82 4.87
C ALA A 337 2.64 19.34 6.17
N GLY A 338 2.04 19.66 7.32
CA GLY A 338 2.48 19.20 8.64
C GLY A 338 1.91 17.86 9.10
N LEU A 339 1.14 17.11 8.30
CA LEU A 339 0.53 15.84 8.71
C LEU A 339 1.11 14.65 7.94
N ARG A 340 1.44 13.57 8.66
CA ARG A 340 1.87 12.28 8.10
C ARG A 340 1.10 11.15 8.76
N ASN A 341 0.55 10.24 7.97
CA ASN A 341 -0.02 8.99 8.48
C ASN A 341 0.90 7.82 8.09
N LEU A 342 1.37 7.07 9.07
CA LEU A 342 2.41 6.06 8.91
C LEU A 342 1.95 4.74 9.51
N ALA A 343 1.94 3.67 8.72
CA ALA A 343 1.75 2.32 9.23
C ALA A 343 3.09 1.77 9.75
N ILE A 344 3.14 1.17 10.94
CA ILE A 344 4.37 0.53 11.44
C ILE A 344 4.30 -0.98 11.31
N ILE A 345 5.28 -1.56 10.61
CA ILE A 345 5.34 -2.98 10.26
C ILE A 345 6.62 -3.56 10.87
N ALA A 346 6.48 -4.61 11.69
CA ALA A 346 7.62 -5.22 12.38
C ALA A 346 7.33 -6.68 12.72
N HIS A 347 8.38 -7.49 12.84
CA HIS A 347 8.26 -8.81 13.45
C HIS A 347 8.09 -8.69 14.98
N VAL A 348 7.68 -9.80 15.59
CA VAL A 348 7.73 -9.99 17.04
C VAL A 348 9.14 -9.65 17.55
N ASP A 349 9.21 -8.96 18.69
CA ASP A 349 10.47 -8.58 19.34
C ASP A 349 11.42 -7.67 18.55
N HIS A 350 11.14 -7.25 17.31
CA HIS A 350 11.99 -6.29 16.56
C HIS A 350 11.96 -4.87 17.15
N GLY A 351 11.17 -4.66 18.21
CA GLY A 351 11.19 -3.46 19.04
C GLY A 351 10.21 -2.38 18.59
N LYS A 352 9.11 -2.76 17.91
CA LYS A 352 8.04 -1.85 17.46
C LYS A 352 7.56 -0.92 18.57
N THR A 353 7.15 -1.51 19.67
CA THR A 353 6.60 -0.76 20.81
C THR A 353 7.67 0.12 21.46
N THR A 354 8.91 -0.37 21.59
CA THR A 354 10.03 0.42 22.07
C THR A 354 10.30 1.63 21.17
N MET A 355 10.22 1.46 19.85
CA MET A 355 10.40 2.53 18.87
C MET A 355 9.31 3.60 19.03
N VAL A 356 8.04 3.20 19.05
CA VAL A 356 6.92 4.13 19.23
C VAL A 356 7.01 4.87 20.56
N ASP A 357 7.36 4.17 21.65
CA ASP A 357 7.55 4.77 22.98
C ASP A 357 8.66 5.84 22.97
N GLN A 358 9.77 5.60 22.26
CA GLN A 358 10.84 6.61 22.15
C GLN A 358 10.43 7.79 21.28
N LEU A 359 9.76 7.56 20.15
CA LEU A 359 9.23 8.65 19.33
C LEU A 359 8.30 9.53 20.17
N LEU A 360 7.43 8.91 20.96
CA LEU A 360 6.56 9.59 21.92
C LEU A 360 7.34 10.42 22.97
N ARG A 361 8.36 9.83 23.62
CA ARG A 361 9.17 10.52 24.64
C ARG A 361 9.96 11.70 24.06
N GLN A 362 10.57 11.51 22.90
CA GLN A 362 11.47 12.50 22.28
C GLN A 362 10.73 13.57 21.47
N SER A 363 9.45 13.37 21.19
CA SER A 363 8.59 14.37 20.55
C SER A 363 8.25 15.58 21.43
N GLY A 364 8.44 15.48 22.76
CA GLY A 364 8.03 16.52 23.71
C GLY A 364 6.52 16.51 24.04
N THR A 365 5.78 15.48 23.59
CA THR A 365 4.33 15.32 23.86
C THR A 365 4.03 15.08 25.35
N PHE A 366 5.00 14.67 26.16
CA PHE A 366 4.86 14.44 27.60
C PHE A 366 5.56 15.53 28.43
N ARG A 367 4.90 16.01 29.50
CA ARG A 367 5.53 16.89 30.50
C ARG A 367 6.55 16.12 31.33
N GLU A 368 7.66 16.75 31.71
CA GLU A 368 8.63 16.18 32.67
C GLU A 368 7.89 15.66 33.93
N GLY A 369 7.95 14.34 34.17
CA GLY A 369 7.32 13.67 35.32
C GLY A 369 6.04 12.86 35.04
N GLN A 370 5.51 12.86 33.82
CA GLN A 370 4.40 11.98 33.46
C GLN A 370 4.95 10.56 33.23
N GLN A 371 4.60 9.60 34.09
CA GLN A 371 5.00 8.19 33.94
C GLN A 371 4.35 7.60 32.68
N VAL A 372 5.11 7.52 31.60
CA VAL A 372 4.78 6.67 30.44
C VAL A 372 5.09 5.24 30.87
N ALA A 373 4.05 4.40 31.02
CA ALA A 373 4.26 2.97 31.24
C ALA A 373 5.19 2.43 30.14
N GLU A 374 6.22 1.65 30.51
CA GLU A 374 7.02 0.92 29.50
C GLU A 374 6.08 0.05 28.67
N ARG A 375 6.15 0.17 27.34
CA ARG A 375 5.37 -0.57 26.35
C ARG A 375 3.90 -0.17 26.25
N ALA A 376 3.65 1.05 25.78
CA ALA A 376 2.30 1.60 25.77
C ALA A 376 1.40 1.13 24.60
N MET A 377 1.99 0.72 23.47
CA MET A 377 1.24 0.20 22.31
C MET A 377 0.72 -1.21 22.56
N ASP A 378 1.54 -2.10 23.13
CA ASP A 378 1.13 -3.45 23.54
C ASP A 378 0.45 -3.41 24.92
N SER A 379 -0.65 -2.67 25.04
CA SER A 379 -1.38 -2.55 26.31
C SER A 379 -2.09 -3.84 26.72
N ASN A 380 -2.32 -4.77 25.78
CA ASN A 380 -2.98 -6.05 26.05
C ASN A 380 -1.94 -7.13 26.38
N ASP A 381 -2.11 -7.84 27.50
CA ASP A 381 -1.19 -8.89 27.94
C ASP A 381 -1.06 -10.02 26.90
N LEU A 382 -2.10 -10.25 26.09
CA LEU A 382 -2.07 -11.22 24.99
C LEU A 382 -1.16 -10.81 23.82
N GLU A 383 -1.12 -9.51 23.51
CA GLU A 383 -0.23 -8.97 22.47
C GLU A 383 1.23 -9.17 22.90
N ARG A 384 1.52 -8.95 24.19
CA ARG A 384 2.86 -9.15 24.77
C ARG A 384 3.28 -10.60 24.81
N GLU A 385 2.40 -11.52 25.20
CA GLU A 385 2.73 -12.94 25.32
C GLU A 385 2.86 -13.66 23.98
N ARG A 386 2.02 -13.29 23.01
CA ARG A 386 2.05 -13.85 21.66
C ARG A 386 3.00 -13.11 20.74
N GLY A 387 3.43 -11.91 21.13
CA GLY A 387 4.33 -11.06 20.36
C GLY A 387 3.70 -10.43 19.11
N ILE A 388 2.38 -10.52 18.94
CA ILE A 388 1.65 -10.03 17.77
C ILE A 388 0.77 -8.84 18.17
N THR A 389 0.64 -7.84 17.29
CA THR A 389 -0.46 -6.87 17.39
C THR A 389 -1.74 -7.56 16.96
N ILE A 390 -2.76 -7.46 17.81
CA ILE A 390 -4.06 -8.08 17.60
C ILE A 390 -5.06 -7.03 17.12
N LEU A 391 -5.09 -5.85 17.75
CA LEU A 391 -5.97 -4.75 17.37
C LEU A 391 -5.18 -3.55 16.88
N ALA A 392 -5.63 -2.94 15.78
CA ALA A 392 -5.01 -1.72 15.31
C ALA A 392 -5.23 -0.54 16.26
N LYS A 393 -4.13 0.13 16.66
CA LYS A 393 -4.15 1.34 17.51
C LYS A 393 -3.54 2.51 16.77
N CYS A 394 -4.20 3.66 16.86
CA CYS A 394 -3.69 4.92 16.33
C CYS A 394 -3.07 5.76 17.45
N THR A 395 -1.84 6.22 17.23
CA THR A 395 -1.10 7.08 18.15
C THR A 395 -0.67 8.33 17.41
N SER A 396 -0.85 9.51 18.01
CA SER A 396 -0.41 10.77 17.40
C SER A 396 0.80 11.32 18.14
N VAL A 397 1.86 11.61 17.41
CA VAL A 397 3.11 12.20 17.89
C VAL A 397 3.23 13.61 17.31
N ALA A 398 3.55 14.62 18.14
CA ALA A 398 3.77 15.98 17.67
C ALA A 398 5.25 16.35 17.78
N TRP A 399 5.90 16.70 16.66
CA TRP A 399 7.32 17.06 16.61
C TRP A 399 7.50 18.36 15.84
N GLY A 400 7.77 19.47 16.55
CA GLY A 400 7.77 20.80 15.94
C GLY A 400 6.40 21.15 15.36
N GLU A 401 6.33 21.43 14.05
CA GLU A 401 5.09 21.67 13.32
C GLU A 401 4.48 20.39 12.72
N LEU A 402 5.20 19.27 12.78
CA LEU A 402 4.77 17.97 12.28
C LEU A 402 3.83 17.30 13.29
N ARG A 403 2.70 16.78 12.80
CA ARG A 403 1.87 15.77 13.43
C ARG A 403 2.03 14.45 12.68
N LEU A 404 2.47 13.44 13.39
CA LEU A 404 2.67 12.08 12.89
C LEU A 404 1.63 11.16 13.53
N ASN A 405 0.71 10.65 12.72
CA ASN A 405 -0.20 9.58 13.11
C ASN A 405 0.46 8.24 12.80
N ILE A 406 0.75 7.46 13.83
CA ILE A 406 1.28 6.10 13.73
C ILE A 406 0.11 5.14 13.89
N VAL A 407 -0.10 4.32 12.85
CA VAL A 407 -1.13 3.30 12.79
C VAL A 407 -0.45 1.94 12.99
N ASP A 408 -0.79 1.25 14.07
CA ASP A 408 -0.25 -0.10 14.31
C ASP A 408 -1.06 -1.14 13.54
N THR A 409 -0.36 -1.96 12.74
CA THR A 409 -0.99 -3.01 11.92
C THR A 409 -0.87 -4.37 12.59
N PRO A 410 -1.94 -5.20 12.61
CA PRO A 410 -1.84 -6.59 13.02
C PRO A 410 -0.81 -7.36 12.19
N GLY A 411 0.04 -8.14 12.85
CA GLY A 411 1.19 -8.82 12.21
C GLY A 411 0.85 -10.19 11.59
N HIS A 412 -0.41 -10.62 11.62
CA HIS A 412 -0.78 -12.02 11.48
C HIS A 412 -1.84 -12.25 10.38
N ALA A 413 -1.66 -13.29 9.56
CA ALA A 413 -2.47 -13.59 8.38
C ALA A 413 -3.99 -13.73 8.65
N ASP A 414 -4.40 -14.33 9.77
CA ASP A 414 -5.82 -14.44 10.16
C ASP A 414 -6.54 -13.08 10.30
N PHE A 415 -5.80 -11.97 10.37
CA PHE A 415 -6.32 -10.61 10.39
C PHE A 415 -6.14 -9.88 9.05
N GLY A 416 -5.95 -10.60 7.94
CA GLY A 416 -5.65 -10.01 6.63
C GLY A 416 -6.62 -8.91 6.18
N GLY A 417 -7.93 -9.14 6.32
CA GLY A 417 -8.93 -8.12 6.02
C GLY A 417 -8.86 -6.90 6.95
N GLU A 418 -8.41 -7.06 8.20
CA GLU A 418 -8.14 -5.93 9.10
C GLU A 418 -6.89 -5.16 8.69
N VAL A 419 -5.81 -5.86 8.33
CA VAL A 419 -4.58 -5.26 7.82
C VAL A 419 -4.86 -4.37 6.62
N GLU A 420 -5.61 -4.85 5.63
CA GLU A 420 -5.94 -4.06 4.43
C GLU A 420 -6.78 -2.80 4.76
N ARG A 421 -7.71 -2.90 5.72
CA ARG A 421 -8.52 -1.75 6.16
C ARG A 421 -7.68 -0.71 6.88
N VAL A 422 -6.75 -1.16 7.72
CA VAL A 422 -5.91 -0.30 8.56
C VAL A 422 -4.85 0.41 7.72
N LEU A 423 -4.25 -0.28 6.75
CA LEU A 423 -3.28 0.30 5.82
C LEU A 423 -3.85 1.48 5.01
N ARG A 424 -5.17 1.51 4.75
CA ARG A 424 -5.84 2.66 4.08
C ARG A 424 -5.85 3.95 4.90
N MET A 425 -5.57 3.88 6.20
CA MET A 425 -5.40 5.09 7.01
C MET A 425 -4.00 5.71 6.84
N ALA A 426 -3.03 4.99 6.30
CA ALA A 426 -1.65 5.41 6.16
C ALA A 426 -1.34 5.93 4.74
N ASP A 427 -0.27 6.73 4.65
CA ASP A 427 0.28 7.30 3.41
C ASP A 427 1.70 6.76 3.11
N GLY A 428 2.34 6.11 4.09
CA GLY A 428 3.57 5.33 3.94
C GLY A 428 3.66 4.27 5.02
N CYS A 429 4.70 3.43 4.98
CA CYS A 429 4.95 2.44 6.02
C CYS A 429 6.39 2.48 6.55
N LEU A 430 6.56 2.21 7.84
CA LEU A 430 7.86 2.07 8.50
C LEU A 430 8.12 0.59 8.76
N LEU A 431 9.07 0.02 8.04
CA LEU A 431 9.51 -1.35 8.18
C LEU A 431 10.64 -1.43 9.21
N LEU A 432 10.33 -1.97 10.40
CA LEU A 432 11.27 -2.13 11.48
C LEU A 432 11.87 -3.55 11.47
N VAL A 433 13.19 -3.64 11.37
CA VAL A 433 13.93 -4.90 11.23
C VAL A 433 15.04 -4.98 12.28
N ASP A 434 15.21 -6.11 12.96
CA ASP A 434 16.31 -6.32 13.90
C ASP A 434 17.65 -6.51 13.17
N ALA A 435 18.68 -5.79 13.60
CA ALA A 435 20.01 -5.78 13.01
C ALA A 435 20.78 -7.11 13.12
N ALA A 436 20.40 -8.00 14.04
CA ALA A 436 20.99 -9.32 14.20
C ALA A 436 20.16 -10.41 13.51
N GLU A 437 18.84 -10.31 13.58
CA GLU A 437 17.95 -11.35 13.03
C GLU A 437 17.67 -11.16 11.53
N GLY A 438 17.51 -9.93 11.06
CA GLY A 438 17.07 -9.65 9.68
C GLY A 438 15.55 -9.76 9.50
N PRO A 439 15.04 -9.64 8.26
CA PRO A 439 13.61 -9.72 7.98
C PRO A 439 13.04 -11.11 8.27
N MET A 440 11.86 -11.15 8.88
CA MET A 440 11.21 -12.39 9.31
C MET A 440 9.96 -12.76 8.49
N PRO A 441 9.64 -14.06 8.38
CA PRO A 441 8.46 -14.60 7.66
C PRO A 441 7.14 -13.85 7.88
N GLN A 442 6.85 -13.44 9.12
CA GLN A 442 5.59 -12.81 9.50
C GLN A 442 5.46 -11.38 8.95
N THR A 443 6.57 -10.65 8.90
CA THR A 443 6.62 -9.27 8.39
C THR A 443 6.31 -9.21 6.89
N ARG A 444 6.64 -10.28 6.15
CA ARG A 444 6.44 -10.42 4.70
C ARG A 444 4.98 -10.26 4.27
N PHE A 445 4.03 -10.81 5.05
CA PHE A 445 2.59 -10.71 4.72
C PHE A 445 2.06 -9.28 4.80
N VAL A 446 2.33 -8.58 5.90
CA VAL A 446 1.84 -7.21 6.08
C VAL A 446 2.55 -6.26 5.11
N LEU A 447 3.85 -6.47 4.89
CA LEU A 447 4.63 -5.70 3.93
C LEU A 447 4.13 -5.89 2.49
N SER A 448 3.79 -7.13 2.08
CA SER A 448 3.22 -7.37 0.75
C SER A 448 1.91 -6.60 0.56
N LYS A 449 1.06 -6.56 1.60
CA LYS A 449 -0.19 -5.77 1.58
C LYS A 449 0.05 -4.27 1.55
N ALA A 450 1.09 -3.78 2.22
CA ALA A 450 1.47 -2.37 2.15
C ALA A 450 1.94 -1.98 0.74
N ILE A 451 2.75 -2.83 0.09
CA ILE A 451 3.21 -2.61 -1.28
C ILE A 451 2.05 -2.69 -2.28
N GLU A 452 1.15 -3.67 -2.14
CA GLU A 452 -0.09 -3.77 -2.94
C GLU A 452 -0.97 -2.51 -2.79
N ALA A 453 -0.96 -1.88 -1.61
CA ALA A 453 -1.66 -0.63 -1.33
C ALA A 453 -0.91 0.62 -1.83
N GLY A 454 0.28 0.47 -2.41
CA GLY A 454 1.11 1.57 -2.91
C GLY A 454 1.79 2.40 -1.83
N LEU A 455 1.95 1.86 -0.61
CA LEU A 455 2.64 2.55 0.47
C LEU A 455 4.16 2.45 0.31
N GLU A 456 4.85 3.58 0.42
CA GLU A 456 6.31 3.64 0.32
C GLU A 456 6.96 3.17 1.63
N PRO A 457 7.92 2.22 1.58
CA PRO A 457 8.60 1.72 2.77
C PRO A 457 9.78 2.60 3.20
N LEU A 458 9.77 3.04 4.45
CA LEU A 458 10.92 3.57 5.18
C LEU A 458 11.49 2.48 6.07
N VAL A 459 12.73 2.05 5.83
CA VAL A 459 13.34 0.95 6.56
C VAL A 459 14.11 1.48 7.76
N VAL A 460 13.85 0.89 8.93
CA VAL A 460 14.60 1.14 10.15
C VAL A 460 15.24 -0.15 10.63
N ILE A 461 16.56 -0.23 10.52
CA ILE A 461 17.34 -1.34 11.07
C ILE A 461 17.64 -1.03 12.54
N ASN A 462 16.96 -1.73 13.43
CA ASN A 462 16.92 -1.49 14.87
C ASN A 462 17.80 -2.46 15.65
N LYS A 463 18.09 -2.11 16.91
CA LYS A 463 18.98 -2.86 17.81
C LYS A 463 20.43 -2.98 17.31
N CYS A 464 20.92 -1.93 16.65
CA CYS A 464 22.32 -1.83 16.22
C CYS A 464 23.31 -1.73 17.39
N ASP A 465 22.84 -1.69 18.65
CA ASP A 465 23.65 -1.77 19.87
C ASP A 465 24.09 -3.21 20.21
N LYS A 466 23.45 -4.22 19.60
CA LYS A 466 23.75 -5.64 19.85
C LYS A 466 25.17 -6.02 19.36
N PRO A 467 25.93 -6.82 20.13
CA PRO A 467 27.26 -7.29 19.73
C PRO A 467 27.28 -8.16 18.46
N ASP A 468 26.17 -8.85 18.18
CA ASP A 468 25.93 -9.75 17.05
C ASP A 468 25.19 -9.07 15.89
N ALA A 469 25.09 -7.74 15.88
CA ALA A 469 24.47 -7.01 14.78
C ALA A 469 25.27 -7.18 13.46
N ARG A 470 24.55 -7.49 12.38
CA ARG A 470 25.06 -7.77 11.02
C ARG A 470 24.37 -6.86 10.00
N VAL A 471 24.52 -5.55 10.22
CA VAL A 471 23.73 -4.50 9.57
C VAL A 471 23.80 -4.53 8.04
N ASP A 472 25.01 -4.69 7.47
CA ASP A 472 25.18 -4.72 6.02
C ASP A 472 24.48 -5.94 5.40
N GLU A 473 24.54 -7.10 6.05
CA GLU A 473 23.85 -8.31 5.58
C GLU A 473 22.33 -8.13 5.65
N VAL A 474 21.82 -7.60 6.77
CA VAL A 474 20.38 -7.34 6.94
C VAL A 474 19.86 -6.34 5.92
N HIS A 475 20.64 -5.32 5.56
CA HIS A 475 20.26 -4.38 4.50
C HIS A 475 20.03 -5.11 3.17
N HIS A 476 20.94 -6.01 2.77
CA HIS A 476 20.78 -6.81 1.55
C HIS A 476 19.57 -7.76 1.65
N GLU A 477 19.36 -8.39 2.81
CA GLU A 477 18.19 -9.26 3.02
C GLU A 477 16.86 -8.51 2.91
N VAL A 478 16.80 -7.25 3.38
CA VAL A 478 15.61 -6.40 3.22
C VAL A 478 15.40 -6.02 1.75
N PHE A 479 16.48 -5.71 1.02
CA PHE A 479 16.39 -5.47 -0.41
C PHE A 479 15.85 -6.69 -1.17
N ASP A 480 16.43 -7.87 -0.91
CA ASP A 480 15.98 -9.14 -1.50
C ASP A 480 14.51 -9.43 -1.16
N LEU A 481 14.09 -9.15 0.07
CA LEU A 481 12.69 -9.27 0.48
C LEU A 481 11.75 -8.39 -0.36
N LEU A 482 12.12 -7.12 -0.60
CA LEU A 482 11.29 -6.20 -1.37
C LEU A 482 11.21 -6.62 -2.85
N VAL A 483 12.34 -7.06 -3.44
CA VAL A 483 12.37 -7.65 -4.79
C VAL A 483 11.45 -8.86 -4.87
N ASP A 484 11.57 -9.78 -3.91
CA ASP A 484 10.73 -10.97 -3.81
C ASP A 484 9.24 -10.67 -3.76
N LEU A 485 8.86 -9.57 -3.09
CA LEU A 485 7.48 -9.12 -2.94
C LEU A 485 6.95 -8.39 -4.19
N GLY A 486 7.79 -8.15 -5.20
CA GLY A 486 7.42 -7.42 -6.41
C GLY A 486 7.31 -5.91 -6.20
N ALA A 487 8.12 -5.36 -5.27
CA ALA A 487 8.32 -3.92 -5.16
C ALA A 487 8.76 -3.33 -6.52
N ASP A 488 8.26 -2.15 -6.85
CA ASP A 488 8.74 -1.42 -8.04
C ASP A 488 10.12 -0.81 -7.76
N ASP A 489 10.82 -0.36 -8.82
CA ASP A 489 12.17 0.23 -8.71
C ASP A 489 12.23 1.40 -7.70
N HIS A 490 11.10 2.06 -7.44
CA HIS A 490 11.00 3.15 -6.47
C HIS A 490 10.98 2.64 -5.03
N ALA A 491 10.19 1.61 -4.73
CA ALA A 491 10.20 0.95 -3.43
C ALA A 491 11.51 0.19 -3.15
N LEU A 492 12.32 -0.09 -4.17
CA LEU A 492 13.67 -0.65 -4.02
C LEU A 492 14.75 0.39 -3.66
N ASP A 493 14.51 1.68 -3.90
CA ASP A 493 15.34 2.79 -3.44
C ASP A 493 14.85 3.30 -2.07
N PHE A 494 14.68 2.37 -1.13
CA PHE A 494 14.11 2.67 0.18
C PHE A 494 15.13 3.41 1.07
N PRO A 495 14.72 4.47 1.78
CA PRO A 495 15.56 5.10 2.78
C PRO A 495 15.81 4.16 3.96
N VAL A 496 17.05 4.16 4.47
CA VAL A 496 17.45 3.35 5.62
C VAL A 496 17.91 4.22 6.77
N VAL A 497 17.37 3.96 7.96
CA VAL A 497 17.82 4.56 9.22
C VAL A 497 18.28 3.45 10.16
N TYR A 498 19.46 3.61 10.75
CA TYR A 498 20.00 2.72 11.76
C TYR A 498 19.64 3.22 13.14
N ALA A 499 19.11 2.36 14.01
CA ALA A 499 18.63 2.78 15.31
C ALA A 499 18.94 1.78 16.43
N ALA A 500 18.94 2.27 17.66
CA ALA A 500 18.76 1.47 18.85
C ALA A 500 17.67 2.12 19.71
N ALA A 501 16.42 1.72 19.48
CA ALA A 501 15.27 2.28 20.19
C ALA A 501 15.37 2.11 21.72
N ARG A 502 16.04 1.07 22.22
CA ARG A 502 16.24 0.93 23.68
C ARG A 502 17.06 2.09 24.25
N ASP A 503 18.14 2.44 23.55
CA ASP A 503 19.10 3.45 23.98
C ASP A 503 18.75 4.86 23.47
N GLY A 504 17.75 4.96 22.58
CA GLY A 504 17.12 6.20 22.16
C GLY A 504 17.84 6.97 21.07
N TRP A 505 18.71 6.34 20.27
CA TRP A 505 19.45 6.98 19.17
C TRP A 505 19.11 6.39 17.79
N ALA A 506 19.19 7.22 16.75
CA ALA A 506 19.09 6.82 15.36
C ALA A 506 19.94 7.71 14.43
N THR A 507 20.55 7.11 13.41
CA THR A 507 21.45 7.77 12.45
C THR A 507 21.29 7.17 11.06
N THR A 508 21.58 7.96 10.02
CA THR A 508 21.72 7.48 8.64
C THR A 508 23.13 6.98 8.34
N ASP A 509 24.10 7.24 9.24
CA ASP A 509 25.49 6.82 9.12
C ASP A 509 25.99 6.21 10.44
N LEU A 510 26.23 4.89 10.44
CA LEU A 510 26.72 4.15 11.62
C LEU A 510 28.07 4.66 12.14
N SER A 511 28.86 5.32 11.31
CA SER A 511 30.14 5.92 11.73
C SER A 511 29.94 7.14 12.63
N ASN A 512 28.77 7.77 12.56
CA ASN A 512 28.41 8.96 13.32
C ASN A 512 27.17 8.69 14.20
N ARG A 513 27.41 8.23 15.43
CA ARG A 513 26.32 7.96 16.38
C ARG A 513 25.76 9.26 16.97
N THR A 514 24.46 9.44 16.81
CA THR A 514 23.67 10.51 17.42
C THR A 514 23.22 10.11 18.84
N THR A 515 22.51 11.01 19.53
CA THR A 515 21.96 10.79 20.87
C THR A 515 20.43 10.83 20.93
N ASP A 516 19.76 10.94 19.77
CA ASP A 516 18.32 11.08 19.65
C ASP A 516 17.78 10.34 18.41
N LEU A 517 16.45 10.27 18.28
CA LEU A 517 15.75 9.68 17.14
C LEU A 517 15.46 10.69 16.02
N ARG A 518 16.15 11.83 15.99
CA ARG A 518 15.88 12.89 15.02
C ARG A 518 15.96 12.40 13.57
N ALA A 519 16.93 11.53 13.27
CA ALA A 519 17.07 10.92 11.95
C ALA A 519 15.81 10.16 11.49
N VAL A 520 15.06 9.53 12.41
CA VAL A 520 13.79 8.86 12.08
C VAL A 520 12.72 9.89 11.74
N PHE A 521 12.58 10.97 12.52
CA PHE A 521 11.61 12.03 12.24
C PHE A 521 11.90 12.72 10.91
N GLU A 522 13.17 13.05 10.64
CA GLU A 522 13.59 13.71 9.39
C GLU A 522 13.34 12.79 8.19
N ALA A 523 13.71 11.51 8.28
CA ALA A 523 13.45 10.54 7.22
C ALA A 523 11.94 10.38 6.93
N ILE A 524 11.09 10.38 7.96
CA ILE A 524 9.62 10.36 7.80
C ILE A 524 9.13 11.60 7.06
N VAL A 525 9.61 12.80 7.43
CA VAL A 525 9.16 14.05 6.78
C VAL A 525 9.54 14.09 5.31
N GLU A 526 10.74 13.60 4.99
CA GLU A 526 11.33 13.62 3.66
C GLU A 526 10.74 12.57 2.73
N HIS A 527 10.52 11.34 3.22
CA HIS A 527 10.17 10.20 2.37
C HIS A 527 8.71 9.77 2.48
N VAL A 528 8.00 10.11 3.57
CA VAL A 528 6.56 9.80 3.67
C VAL A 528 5.77 10.98 3.10
N PRO A 529 4.85 10.76 2.14
CA PRO A 529 4.08 11.85 1.56
C PRO A 529 3.16 12.51 2.60
N ALA A 530 2.92 13.81 2.44
CA ALA A 530 1.91 14.51 3.22
C ALA A 530 0.53 13.90 2.98
N ALA A 531 -0.30 13.81 4.01
CA ALA A 531 -1.62 13.23 3.90
C ALA A 531 -2.46 14.00 2.85
N PRO A 532 -2.82 13.39 1.70
CA PRO A 532 -3.64 14.03 0.68
C PRO A 532 -5.05 14.33 1.20
N GLY A 533 -5.66 15.34 0.57
CA GLY A 533 -7.04 15.76 0.77
C GLY A 533 -7.22 17.28 0.75
N ASP A 534 -8.37 17.75 0.28
CA ASP A 534 -8.76 19.17 0.34
C ASP A 534 -9.74 19.41 1.50
N PRO A 535 -9.36 20.19 2.52
CA PRO A 535 -10.26 20.55 3.63
C PRO A 535 -11.54 21.28 3.21
N ASN A 536 -11.57 21.87 2.01
CA ASN A 536 -12.70 22.62 1.47
C ASN A 536 -13.61 21.79 0.55
N ALA A 537 -13.19 20.58 0.15
CA ALA A 537 -14.01 19.67 -0.62
C ALA A 537 -15.20 19.14 0.20
N PRO A 538 -16.23 18.56 -0.44
CA PRO A 538 -17.29 17.86 0.28
C PRO A 538 -16.73 16.78 1.19
N LEU A 539 -17.20 16.75 2.44
CA LEU A 539 -16.76 15.78 3.45
C LEU A 539 -16.80 14.34 2.90
N GLN A 540 -15.71 13.61 3.07
CA GLN A 540 -15.64 12.17 2.92
C GLN A 540 -14.73 11.57 4.01
N MET A 541 -15.30 10.73 4.86
CA MET A 541 -14.57 9.97 5.88
C MET A 541 -14.96 8.49 5.76
N LEU A 542 -13.98 7.59 5.73
CA LEU A 542 -14.22 6.15 5.71
C LEU A 542 -14.07 5.58 7.13
N VAL A 543 -15.09 4.89 7.63
CA VAL A 543 -14.99 4.14 8.89
C VAL A 543 -14.18 2.87 8.65
N THR A 544 -13.01 2.76 9.27
CA THR A 544 -12.06 1.64 9.06
C THR A 544 -12.04 0.67 10.23
N THR A 545 -12.20 1.17 11.46
CA THR A 545 -12.24 0.39 12.69
C THR A 545 -13.37 0.85 13.62
N LEU A 546 -13.79 -0.03 14.52
CA LEU A 546 -14.79 0.24 15.55
C LEU A 546 -14.18 0.10 16.92
N ASP A 547 -14.73 0.87 17.85
CA ASP A 547 -14.49 0.74 19.27
C ASP A 547 -15.83 0.91 20.00
N TYR A 548 -15.90 0.51 21.27
CA TYR A 548 -17.13 0.53 22.04
C TYR A 548 -16.92 1.07 23.45
N SER A 549 -17.88 1.85 23.93
CA SER A 549 -17.92 2.32 25.31
C SER A 549 -19.33 2.22 25.87
N ASP A 550 -19.44 1.75 27.12
CA ASP A 550 -20.73 1.61 27.82
C ASP A 550 -21.47 2.95 27.99
N TYR A 551 -20.80 4.10 27.86
CA TYR A 551 -21.40 5.44 28.02
C TYR A 551 -21.87 6.08 26.72
N VAL A 552 -21.16 5.83 25.61
CA VAL A 552 -21.39 6.52 24.33
C VAL A 552 -21.77 5.57 23.18
N GLY A 553 -21.76 4.26 23.42
CA GLY A 553 -22.05 3.23 22.43
C GLY A 553 -20.88 2.98 21.49
N ARG A 554 -21.19 2.62 20.24
CA ARG A 554 -20.21 2.41 19.17
C ARG A 554 -19.51 3.71 18.79
N ILE A 555 -18.21 3.60 18.58
CA ILE A 555 -17.31 4.66 18.19
C ILE A 555 -16.72 4.24 16.85
N GLY A 556 -16.99 5.00 15.78
CA GLY A 556 -16.37 4.78 14.49
C GLY A 556 -15.04 5.51 14.40
N ILE A 557 -13.99 4.82 14.00
CA ILE A 557 -12.66 5.41 13.80
C ILE A 557 -12.33 5.34 12.32
N GLY A 558 -11.77 6.43 11.81
CA GLY A 558 -11.49 6.53 10.39
C GLY A 558 -10.69 7.76 10.00
N ARG A 559 -10.24 7.76 8.76
CA ARG A 559 -9.55 8.89 8.14
C ARG A 559 -10.54 9.78 7.39
N VAL A 560 -10.40 11.08 7.57
CA VAL A 560 -11.07 12.08 6.71
C VAL A 560 -10.25 12.21 5.43
N PHE A 561 -10.78 11.76 4.30
CA PHE A 561 -10.11 11.86 3.00
C PHE A 561 -10.31 13.23 2.36
N GLU A 562 -11.52 13.77 2.46
CA GLU A 562 -11.88 15.06 1.88
C GLU A 562 -12.73 15.87 2.85
N GLY A 563 -12.64 17.19 2.76
CA GLY A 563 -13.43 18.14 3.53
C GLY A 563 -13.05 18.23 5.01
N THR A 564 -14.01 18.73 5.79
CA THR A 564 -13.85 18.93 7.24
C THR A 564 -15.08 18.42 7.96
N ILE A 565 -14.89 17.60 8.99
CA ILE A 565 -15.95 17.09 9.86
C ILE A 565 -16.00 17.90 11.15
N LYS A 566 -17.22 18.28 11.59
CA LYS A 566 -17.45 19.11 12.78
C LYS A 566 -18.45 18.47 13.73
N VAL A 567 -18.30 18.76 15.02
CA VAL A 567 -19.27 18.35 16.05
C VAL A 567 -20.64 18.95 15.73
N GLY A 568 -21.68 18.12 15.76
CA GLY A 568 -23.06 18.51 15.48
C GLY A 568 -23.39 18.68 14.00
N GLN A 569 -22.46 18.41 13.09
CA GLN A 569 -22.69 18.49 11.64
C GLN A 569 -23.69 17.41 11.19
N PRO A 570 -24.71 17.76 10.38
CA PRO A 570 -25.53 16.78 9.68
C PRO A 570 -24.72 16.15 8.54
N VAL A 571 -24.79 14.84 8.42
CA VAL A 571 -24.00 14.06 7.46
C VAL A 571 -24.87 13.00 6.79
N THR A 572 -24.45 12.55 5.62
CA THR A 572 -25.00 11.37 4.95
C THR A 572 -24.10 10.18 5.24
N VAL A 573 -24.63 9.13 5.86
CA VAL A 573 -23.94 7.85 6.01
C VAL A 573 -24.31 6.99 4.83
N ILE A 574 -23.32 6.68 4.00
CA ILE A 574 -23.48 5.80 2.85
C ILE A 574 -23.08 4.38 3.27
N GLU A 575 -24.01 3.46 3.11
CA GLU A 575 -23.88 2.03 3.39
C GLU A 575 -23.06 1.32 2.31
N ARG A 576 -22.62 0.10 2.62
CA ARG A 576 -21.84 -0.73 1.69
C ARG A 576 -22.63 -1.14 0.44
N ASP A 577 -23.95 -1.26 0.55
CA ASP A 577 -24.84 -1.59 -0.57
C ASP A 577 -25.21 -0.36 -1.41
N GLY A 578 -24.67 0.82 -1.07
CA GLY A 578 -24.93 2.08 -1.73
C GLY A 578 -26.19 2.80 -1.25
N SER A 579 -26.98 2.20 -0.34
CA SER A 579 -28.05 2.92 0.34
C SER A 579 -27.48 3.98 1.28
N SER A 580 -28.28 4.97 1.66
CA SER A 580 -27.79 6.07 2.48
C SER A 580 -28.83 6.55 3.48
N ARG A 581 -28.37 6.96 4.66
CA ARG A 581 -29.20 7.55 5.72
C ARG A 581 -28.59 8.85 6.23
N THR A 582 -29.41 9.75 6.76
CA THR A 582 -28.92 10.97 7.41
C THR A 582 -28.62 10.71 8.88
N ALA A 583 -27.49 11.22 9.36
CA ALA A 583 -27.11 11.18 10.76
C ALA A 583 -26.55 12.53 11.20
N LYS A 584 -26.27 12.66 12.50
CA LYS A 584 -25.64 13.85 13.07
C LYS A 584 -24.44 13.44 13.91
N ILE A 585 -23.31 14.10 13.70
CA ILE A 585 -22.10 13.83 14.48
C ILE A 585 -22.33 14.28 15.93
N GLY A 586 -22.26 13.34 16.88
CA GLY A 586 -22.45 13.57 18.30
C GLY A 586 -21.21 14.18 18.95
N THR A 587 -20.13 13.40 19.08
CA THR A 587 -18.82 13.88 19.52
C THR A 587 -17.74 13.49 18.54
N LEU A 588 -16.70 14.32 18.46
CA LEU A 588 -15.53 14.12 17.62
C LEU A 588 -14.29 14.14 18.51
N LYS A 589 -13.43 13.13 18.37
CA LYS A 589 -12.16 13.06 19.10
C LYS A 589 -11.00 12.86 18.14
N GLY A 590 -9.96 13.68 18.29
CA GLY A 590 -8.66 13.45 17.66
C GLY A 590 -7.77 12.59 18.55
N PHE A 591 -6.62 12.19 18.02
CA PHE A 591 -5.61 11.45 18.76
C PHE A 591 -4.50 12.41 19.23
N ALA A 592 -4.03 12.24 20.47
CA ALA A 592 -2.89 12.96 21.03
C ALA A 592 -2.13 12.06 22.00
N GLY A 593 -0.89 11.73 21.64
CA GLY A 593 -0.16 10.64 22.25
C GLY A 593 -0.96 9.34 22.11
N LEU A 594 -1.14 8.66 23.25
CA LEU A 594 -1.89 7.41 23.37
C LEU A 594 -3.38 7.63 23.72
N SER A 595 -3.79 8.89 23.88
CA SER A 595 -5.12 9.25 24.35
C SER A 595 -5.95 9.91 23.26
N ARG A 596 -7.28 9.83 23.40
CA ARG A 596 -8.20 10.59 22.55
C ARG A 596 -8.55 11.91 23.22
N VAL A 597 -8.50 12.99 22.46
CA VAL A 597 -8.81 14.36 22.91
C VAL A 597 -10.00 14.90 22.15
N ASP A 598 -10.89 15.62 22.85
CA ASP A 598 -12.07 16.21 22.21
C ASP A 598 -11.64 17.24 21.16
N ALA A 599 -12.22 17.15 19.97
CA ALA A 599 -11.97 18.02 18.85
C ALA A 599 -13.26 18.70 18.39
N LYS A 600 -13.19 19.98 18.01
CA LYS A 600 -14.34 20.71 17.46
C LYS A 600 -14.53 20.43 15.97
N GLU A 601 -13.40 20.32 15.26
CA GLU A 601 -13.32 20.00 13.85
C GLU A 601 -12.10 19.12 13.58
N VAL A 602 -12.19 18.26 12.57
CA VAL A 602 -11.08 17.46 12.03
C VAL A 602 -11.10 17.62 10.51
N ARG A 603 -9.92 17.88 9.93
CA ARG A 603 -9.75 18.22 8.51
C ARG A 603 -9.28 17.01 7.72
N ALA A 604 -9.37 17.12 6.39
CA ALA A 604 -8.83 16.18 5.44
C ALA A 604 -7.36 15.80 5.77
N GLY A 605 -7.07 14.51 5.60
CA GLY A 605 -5.80 13.88 5.95
C GLY A 605 -5.75 13.29 7.36
N ASP A 606 -6.49 13.81 8.34
CA ASP A 606 -6.36 13.40 9.75
C ASP A 606 -7.29 12.23 10.14
N ILE A 607 -6.93 11.54 11.22
CA ILE A 607 -7.64 10.38 11.76
C ILE A 607 -8.44 10.81 12.99
N CYS A 608 -9.71 10.43 13.05
CA CYS A 608 -10.58 10.77 14.17
C CYS A 608 -11.52 9.64 14.58
N ALA A 609 -12.05 9.77 15.79
CA ALA A 609 -13.07 8.92 16.36
C ALA A 609 -14.38 9.71 16.48
N ILE A 610 -15.47 9.16 15.95
CA ILE A 610 -16.81 9.77 15.94
C ILE A 610 -17.82 8.93 16.73
N THR A 611 -18.78 9.61 17.33
CA THR A 611 -19.94 9.00 18.02
C THR A 611 -21.22 9.72 17.63
N GLY A 612 -22.38 9.20 18.06
CA GLY A 612 -23.69 9.80 17.79
C GLY A 612 -24.30 9.42 16.45
N VAL A 613 -23.63 8.55 15.69
CA VAL A 613 -24.17 7.89 14.50
C VAL A 613 -24.70 6.52 14.91
N GLU A 614 -26.02 6.35 14.91
CA GLU A 614 -26.67 5.05 15.17
C GLU A 614 -26.26 4.04 14.10
N ASP A 615 -26.03 2.78 14.50
CA ASP A 615 -25.62 1.68 13.61
C ASP A 615 -24.38 2.00 12.76
N ILE A 616 -23.41 2.72 13.35
CA ILE A 616 -22.10 2.92 12.71
C ILE A 616 -21.38 1.58 12.56
N ASP A 617 -20.88 1.32 11.35
CA ASP A 617 -20.22 0.08 10.99
C ASP A 617 -19.05 0.33 10.02
N ILE A 618 -18.12 -0.62 9.97
CA ILE A 618 -16.92 -0.56 9.12
C ILE A 618 -17.30 -0.44 7.64
N GLY A 619 -16.52 0.27 6.84
CA GLY A 619 -16.79 0.46 5.41
C GLY A 619 -17.91 1.43 5.10
N GLN A 620 -18.65 1.95 6.09
CA GLN A 620 -19.55 3.08 5.84
C GLN A 620 -18.74 4.34 5.50
N THR A 621 -19.24 5.11 4.54
CA THR A 621 -18.69 6.44 4.22
C THR A 621 -19.53 7.51 4.89
N ILE A 622 -18.93 8.31 5.76
CA ILE A 622 -19.52 9.53 6.29
C ILE A 622 -19.26 10.65 5.30
N ALA A 623 -20.29 11.10 4.61
CA ALA A 623 -20.22 12.04 3.51
C ALA A 623 -20.97 13.35 3.78
N SER A 624 -20.66 14.38 2.98
CA SER A 624 -21.43 15.62 2.94
C SER A 624 -22.89 15.38 2.61
N ILE A 625 -23.79 16.16 3.23
CA ILE A 625 -25.23 16.08 2.94
C ILE A 625 -25.58 16.67 1.57
N ASP A 626 -24.85 17.69 1.14
CA ASP A 626 -25.13 18.44 -0.09
C ASP A 626 -24.55 17.76 -1.34
N ALA A 627 -23.47 17.00 -1.16
CA ALA A 627 -22.78 16.28 -2.23
C ALA A 627 -22.27 14.93 -1.70
N PRO A 628 -23.17 13.97 -1.42
CA PRO A 628 -22.79 12.67 -0.88
C PRO A 628 -22.05 11.85 -1.95
N LYS A 629 -20.82 11.43 -1.63
CA LYS A 629 -20.01 10.58 -2.50
C LYS A 629 -19.37 9.47 -1.67
N ALA A 630 -19.60 8.22 -2.07
CA ALA A 630 -19.05 7.05 -1.41
C ALA A 630 -17.54 6.93 -1.67
N LEU A 631 -16.80 6.43 -0.67
CA LEU A 631 -15.43 5.98 -0.85
C LEU A 631 -15.42 4.49 -1.18
N PRO A 632 -14.45 3.99 -1.97
CA PRO A 632 -14.27 2.56 -2.19
C PRO A 632 -14.09 1.85 -0.84
N THR A 633 -14.74 0.72 -0.63
CA THR A 633 -14.64 -0.05 0.61
C THR A 633 -13.79 -1.31 0.41
N VAL A 634 -13.12 -1.78 1.46
CA VAL A 634 -12.56 -3.14 1.48
C VAL A 634 -13.68 -4.11 1.86
N ALA A 635 -13.77 -5.25 1.19
CA ALA A 635 -14.71 -6.30 1.58
C ALA A 635 -14.40 -6.75 3.01
N ILE A 636 -15.41 -6.80 3.86
CA ILE A 636 -15.26 -7.49 5.14
C ILE A 636 -15.38 -8.97 4.81
N ASP A 637 -14.35 -9.74 5.08
CA ASP A 637 -14.43 -11.19 4.85
C ASP A 637 -15.62 -11.79 5.65
N GLU A 638 -16.04 -13.00 5.32
CA GLU A 638 -17.11 -13.69 6.07
C GLU A 638 -16.53 -14.63 7.14
N PRO A 639 -17.28 -14.95 8.21
CA PRO A 639 -16.85 -15.99 9.14
C PRO A 639 -16.79 -17.33 8.41
N THR A 640 -15.65 -17.99 8.42
CA THR A 640 -15.42 -19.28 7.73
C THR A 640 -15.53 -20.47 8.69
N LEU A 641 -15.40 -20.22 10.00
CA LEU A 641 -15.27 -21.25 11.02
C LEU A 641 -16.25 -20.98 12.16
N THR A 642 -16.90 -22.03 12.65
CA THR A 642 -17.86 -22.02 13.73
C THR A 642 -17.49 -23.03 14.80
N MET A 643 -17.76 -22.74 16.06
CA MET A 643 -17.61 -23.70 17.15
C MET A 643 -18.65 -23.45 18.24
N VAL A 644 -18.99 -24.50 18.97
CA VAL A 644 -19.95 -24.41 20.07
C VAL A 644 -19.24 -23.93 21.34
N PHE A 645 -19.67 -22.81 21.89
CA PHE A 645 -19.32 -22.31 23.22
C PHE A 645 -20.43 -22.72 24.18
N ARG A 646 -20.06 -23.24 25.35
CA ARG A 646 -21.05 -23.72 26.32
C ARG A 646 -20.59 -23.52 27.75
N ILE A 647 -21.55 -23.57 28.67
CA ILE A 647 -21.22 -23.53 30.10
C ILE A 647 -20.34 -24.72 30.48
N ASN A 648 -19.47 -24.52 31.47
CA ASN A 648 -18.69 -25.60 32.04
C ASN A 648 -19.60 -26.47 32.93
N ASP A 649 -19.80 -27.73 32.54
CA ASP A 649 -20.55 -28.74 33.29
C ASP A 649 -19.65 -29.82 33.90
N SER A 650 -18.34 -29.55 34.02
CA SER A 650 -17.38 -30.49 34.61
C SER A 650 -17.55 -30.61 36.13
N PRO A 651 -17.03 -31.67 36.76
CA PRO A 651 -16.95 -31.76 38.23
C PRO A 651 -16.15 -30.62 38.88
N PHE A 652 -15.37 -29.86 38.10
CA PHE A 652 -14.59 -28.72 38.55
C PHE A 652 -15.25 -27.36 38.23
N ALA A 653 -16.45 -27.36 37.64
CA ALA A 653 -17.17 -26.14 37.33
C ALA A 653 -17.44 -25.28 38.57
N GLY A 654 -17.22 -23.96 38.43
CA GLY A 654 -17.45 -22.95 39.46
C GLY A 654 -16.45 -22.96 40.61
N GLN A 655 -15.31 -23.63 40.47
CA GLN A 655 -14.27 -23.67 41.51
C GLN A 655 -13.30 -22.49 41.42
N VAL A 656 -13.05 -21.93 40.23
CA VAL A 656 -11.99 -20.94 40.00
C VAL A 656 -12.54 -19.66 39.38
N GLY A 657 -13.35 -19.75 38.34
CA GLY A 657 -13.87 -18.61 37.60
C GLY A 657 -15.09 -17.96 38.26
N LYS A 658 -15.26 -16.68 37.92
CA LYS A 658 -16.31 -15.80 38.44
C LYS A 658 -17.57 -15.83 37.59
N TYR A 659 -17.42 -16.08 36.29
CA TYR A 659 -18.50 -16.05 35.31
C TYR A 659 -18.69 -17.45 34.72
N VAL A 660 -19.79 -18.11 35.06
CA VAL A 660 -20.03 -19.54 34.75
C VAL A 660 -21.43 -19.81 34.19
N THR A 661 -22.30 -18.79 34.18
CA THR A 661 -23.70 -18.95 33.77
C THR A 661 -23.89 -18.65 32.29
N SER A 662 -24.89 -19.30 31.66
CA SER A 662 -25.26 -19.07 30.26
C SER A 662 -25.55 -17.58 29.96
N ARG A 663 -26.21 -16.87 30.89
CA ARG A 663 -26.49 -15.43 30.74
C ARG A 663 -25.21 -14.60 30.66
N GLN A 664 -24.25 -14.83 31.56
CA GLN A 664 -22.99 -14.09 31.55
C GLN A 664 -22.19 -14.37 30.26
N LEU A 665 -22.19 -15.63 29.81
CA LEU A 665 -21.55 -16.01 28.56
C LEU A 665 -22.20 -15.27 27.37
N ARG A 666 -23.53 -15.22 27.31
CA ARG A 666 -24.28 -14.48 26.29
C ARG A 666 -23.96 -12.99 26.32
N ASP A 667 -24.06 -12.34 27.49
CA ASP A 667 -23.83 -10.91 27.65
C ASP A 667 -22.40 -10.53 27.17
N ARG A 668 -21.41 -11.43 27.37
CA ARG A 668 -20.03 -11.24 26.90
C ARG A 668 -19.87 -11.40 25.40
N LEU A 669 -20.55 -12.37 24.79
CA LEU A 669 -20.55 -12.58 23.34
C LEU A 669 -21.26 -11.45 22.60
N GLU A 670 -22.38 -10.96 23.14
CA GLU A 670 -23.07 -9.75 22.65
C GLU A 670 -22.12 -8.56 22.66
N LYS A 671 -21.40 -8.34 23.77
CA LYS A 671 -20.42 -7.25 23.87
C LYS A 671 -19.26 -7.37 22.87
N GLU A 672 -18.77 -8.59 22.59
CA GLU A 672 -17.70 -8.77 21.59
C GLU A 672 -18.20 -8.48 20.17
N ALA A 673 -19.41 -8.92 19.83
CA ALA A 673 -20.01 -8.73 18.51
C ALA A 673 -20.28 -7.25 18.17
N GLU A 674 -20.31 -6.36 19.17
CA GLU A 674 -20.40 -4.91 18.97
C GLU A 674 -19.11 -4.29 18.42
N THR A 675 -17.95 -4.89 18.69
CA THR A 675 -16.63 -4.40 18.26
C THR A 675 -16.04 -5.24 17.13
N ASP A 676 -16.28 -6.55 17.16
CA ASP A 676 -15.75 -7.50 16.20
C ASP A 676 -16.77 -7.80 15.10
N VAL A 677 -16.57 -7.14 13.95
CA VAL A 677 -17.47 -7.23 12.81
C VAL A 677 -17.44 -8.62 12.15
N ALA A 678 -16.42 -9.44 12.42
CA ALA A 678 -16.32 -10.79 11.89
C ALA A 678 -16.97 -11.85 12.80
N LEU A 679 -17.23 -11.53 14.07
CA LEU A 679 -17.90 -12.43 15.00
C LEU A 679 -19.42 -12.47 14.76
N ARG A 680 -19.97 -13.68 14.66
CA ARG A 680 -21.41 -13.92 14.70
C ARG A 680 -21.68 -14.99 15.73
N PHE A 681 -22.82 -14.95 16.39
CA PHE A 681 -23.21 -16.06 17.25
C PHE A 681 -24.72 -16.26 17.23
N ASP A 682 -25.12 -17.53 17.35
CA ASP A 682 -26.50 -17.97 17.48
C ASP A 682 -26.68 -18.78 18.75
N ILE A 683 -27.92 -18.88 19.24
CA ILE A 683 -28.26 -19.77 20.36
C ILE A 683 -28.36 -21.20 19.82
N GLY A 684 -27.63 -22.12 20.43
CA GLY A 684 -27.61 -23.53 20.04
C GLY A 684 -28.86 -24.31 20.48
N ASP A 685 -28.82 -25.63 20.29
CA ASP A 685 -29.95 -26.54 20.54
C ASP A 685 -30.40 -26.53 22.01
N SER A 686 -29.48 -26.21 22.93
CA SER A 686 -29.76 -25.99 24.33
C SER A 686 -29.56 -24.51 24.68
N GLY A 687 -30.34 -23.98 25.61
CA GLY A 687 -30.16 -22.61 26.12
C GLY A 687 -28.84 -22.36 26.88
N GLU A 688 -27.92 -23.32 26.83
CA GLU A 688 -26.60 -23.32 27.47
C GLU A 688 -25.46 -23.45 26.44
N GLU A 689 -25.79 -23.54 25.16
CA GLU A 689 -24.87 -23.63 24.03
C GLU A 689 -25.06 -22.43 23.09
N PHE A 690 -23.95 -21.91 22.59
CA PHE A 690 -23.88 -20.81 21.64
C PHE A 690 -23.02 -21.24 20.47
N VAL A 691 -23.54 -21.14 19.25
CA VAL A 691 -22.80 -21.43 18.03
C VAL A 691 -22.08 -20.15 17.62
N VAL A 692 -20.77 -20.08 17.87
CA VAL A 692 -19.95 -18.88 17.67
C VAL A 692 -19.13 -19.05 16.40
N SER A 693 -19.32 -18.13 15.46
CA SER A 693 -18.68 -18.10 14.15
C SER A 693 -17.70 -16.93 14.05
N GLY A 694 -16.54 -17.18 13.46
CA GLY A 694 -15.48 -16.19 13.26
C GLY A 694 -14.61 -16.51 12.05
N ARG A 695 -13.54 -15.73 11.86
CA ARG A 695 -12.60 -15.83 10.74
C ARG A 695 -11.77 -17.09 10.67
N GLY A 696 -11.50 -17.69 11.82
CA GLY A 696 -10.51 -18.73 11.92
C GLY A 696 -10.24 -19.09 13.37
N LEU A 697 -9.31 -20.03 13.55
CA LEU A 697 -9.05 -20.62 14.86
C LEU A 697 -8.34 -19.64 15.80
N LEU A 698 -7.40 -18.83 15.29
CA LEU A 698 -6.70 -17.85 16.12
C LEU A 698 -7.66 -16.78 16.63
N HIS A 699 -8.55 -16.31 15.75
CA HIS A 699 -9.56 -15.31 16.08
C HIS A 699 -10.43 -15.74 17.28
N LEU A 700 -11.03 -16.92 17.18
CA LEU A 700 -11.86 -17.47 18.26
C LEU A 700 -11.00 -17.87 19.48
N GLY A 701 -9.77 -18.30 19.28
CA GLY A 701 -8.82 -18.59 20.35
C GLY A 701 -8.49 -17.35 21.21
N ILE A 702 -8.34 -16.17 20.59
CA ILE A 702 -8.11 -14.91 21.30
C ILE A 702 -9.34 -14.53 22.13
N LEU A 703 -10.54 -14.65 21.57
CA LEU A 703 -11.78 -14.43 22.32
C LEU A 703 -11.85 -15.34 23.55
N ILE A 704 -11.60 -16.64 23.39
CA ILE A 704 -11.62 -17.60 24.50
C ILE A 704 -10.56 -17.24 25.54
N GLU A 705 -9.36 -16.85 25.12
CA GLU A 705 -8.28 -16.50 26.04
C GLU A 705 -8.53 -15.18 26.79
N ASN A 706 -9.13 -14.18 26.13
CA ASN A 706 -9.62 -12.96 26.79
C ASN A 706 -10.65 -13.31 27.88
N MET A 707 -11.65 -14.11 27.53
CA MET A 707 -12.67 -14.58 28.46
C MET A 707 -12.04 -15.36 29.63
N ARG A 708 -11.05 -16.22 29.35
CA ARG A 708 -10.30 -16.95 30.37
C ARG A 708 -9.64 -16.00 31.39
N ARG A 709 -9.01 -14.92 30.92
CA ARG A 709 -8.35 -13.90 31.77
C ARG A 709 -9.33 -13.03 32.52
N GLU A 710 -10.47 -12.71 31.90
CA GLU A 710 -11.56 -11.97 32.53
C GLU A 710 -12.23 -12.75 33.68
N GLY A 711 -12.01 -14.08 33.75
CA GLY A 711 -12.51 -14.93 34.82
C GLY A 711 -13.66 -15.84 34.41
N TYR A 712 -13.90 -16.06 33.12
CA TYR A 712 -14.93 -16.98 32.63
C TYR A 712 -14.48 -18.44 32.75
N GLU A 713 -15.44 -19.32 33.03
CA GLU A 713 -15.30 -20.75 32.78
C GLU A 713 -16.28 -21.18 31.70
N LEU A 714 -15.76 -21.85 30.67
CA LEU A 714 -16.55 -22.34 29.56
C LEU A 714 -15.95 -23.64 29.03
N ALA A 715 -16.73 -24.37 28.26
CA ALA A 715 -16.22 -25.43 27.41
C ALA A 715 -16.51 -25.10 25.95
N VAL A 716 -15.62 -25.50 25.07
CA VAL A 716 -15.76 -25.29 23.62
C VAL A 716 -15.63 -26.61 22.88
N GLY A 717 -16.45 -26.76 21.83
CA GLY A 717 -16.46 -27.92 20.95
C GLY A 717 -15.41 -27.85 19.84
N LYS A 718 -15.42 -28.87 18.99
CA LYS A 718 -14.60 -28.89 17.78
C LYS A 718 -15.00 -27.75 16.83
N PRO A 719 -14.02 -27.09 16.19
CA PRO A 719 -14.29 -26.15 15.13
C PRO A 719 -14.78 -26.85 13.85
N HIS A 720 -15.86 -26.32 13.27
CA HIS A 720 -16.43 -26.73 11.99
C HIS A 720 -16.37 -25.57 10.99
N VAL A 721 -16.44 -25.87 9.70
CA VAL A 721 -16.64 -24.84 8.68
C VAL A 721 -18.09 -24.42 8.60
N VAL A 722 -18.33 -23.15 8.26
CA VAL A 722 -19.68 -22.65 7.98
C VAL A 722 -20.16 -23.24 6.67
N LEU A 723 -21.24 -24.02 6.69
CA LEU A 723 -21.84 -24.60 5.48
C LEU A 723 -22.99 -23.74 4.97
N LYS A 724 -23.14 -23.60 3.66
CA LYS A 724 -24.27 -22.89 3.02
C LYS A 724 -25.00 -23.80 2.04
N GLU A 725 -26.32 -23.73 2.02
CA GLU A 725 -27.11 -24.38 0.97
C GLU A 725 -27.37 -23.39 -0.16
N ILE A 726 -26.82 -23.67 -1.34
CA ILE A 726 -26.98 -22.85 -2.55
C ILE A 726 -27.41 -23.80 -3.67
N ASP A 727 -28.53 -23.48 -4.33
CA ASP A 727 -29.11 -24.30 -5.42
C ASP A 727 -29.29 -25.80 -5.07
N GLY A 728 -29.68 -26.08 -3.81
CA GLY A 728 -29.91 -27.45 -3.32
C GLY A 728 -28.64 -28.29 -3.12
N LYS A 729 -27.46 -27.67 -3.14
CA LYS A 729 -26.18 -28.31 -2.82
C LYS A 729 -25.54 -27.67 -1.60
N VAL A 730 -24.95 -28.50 -0.75
CA VAL A 730 -24.13 -28.03 0.38
C VAL A 730 -22.81 -27.51 -0.16
N HIS A 731 -22.54 -26.25 0.12
CA HIS A 731 -21.30 -25.56 -0.21
C HIS A 731 -20.48 -25.37 1.06
N GLU A 732 -19.17 -25.49 0.91
CA GLU A 732 -18.16 -25.20 1.92
C GLU A 732 -17.29 -24.01 1.48
N PRO A 733 -16.73 -23.25 2.44
CA PRO A 733 -15.83 -22.14 2.14
C PRO A 733 -14.49 -22.68 1.64
N ILE A 734 -14.09 -22.19 0.47
CA ILE A 734 -12.76 -22.41 -0.10
C ILE A 734 -11.92 -21.17 0.14
N GLU A 735 -10.69 -21.40 0.54
CA GLU A 735 -9.71 -20.37 0.81
C GLU A 735 -8.53 -20.49 -0.15
N ARG A 736 -8.04 -19.33 -0.61
CA ARG A 736 -6.77 -19.22 -1.31
C ARG A 736 -5.66 -19.35 -0.28
N LEU A 737 -4.99 -20.48 -0.29
CA LEU A 737 -3.84 -20.79 0.53
C LEU A 737 -2.56 -20.49 -0.26
N ALA A 738 -1.71 -19.63 0.31
CA ALA A 738 -0.36 -19.38 -0.15
C ALA A 738 0.63 -19.86 0.92
N ILE A 739 1.44 -20.86 0.59
CA ILE A 739 2.53 -21.35 1.43
C ILE A 739 3.84 -21.08 0.73
N GLU A 740 4.68 -20.28 1.35
CA GLU A 740 6.07 -20.13 0.95
C GLU A 740 6.93 -20.99 1.87
N THR A 741 7.70 -21.90 1.28
CA THR A 741 8.49 -22.88 2.03
C THR A 741 9.86 -23.04 1.39
N PRO A 742 10.90 -23.42 2.15
CA PRO A 742 12.17 -23.87 1.59
C PRO A 742 11.96 -25.04 0.60
N ASP A 743 12.83 -25.11 -0.42
CA ASP A 743 12.71 -26.10 -1.50
C ASP A 743 12.79 -27.56 -1.02
N ASP A 744 13.49 -27.82 0.09
CA ASP A 744 13.62 -29.15 0.68
C ASP A 744 12.32 -29.63 1.37
N ALA A 745 11.53 -28.72 1.93
CA ALA A 745 10.25 -28.99 2.57
C ALA A 745 9.06 -28.98 1.59
N MET A 746 9.25 -28.50 0.35
CA MET A 746 8.19 -28.39 -0.67
C MET A 746 7.40 -29.69 -0.87
N GLY A 747 8.09 -30.83 -1.00
CA GLY A 747 7.45 -32.13 -1.23
C GLY A 747 6.49 -32.53 -0.10
N ALA A 748 6.92 -32.35 1.15
CA ALA A 748 6.10 -32.66 2.32
C ALA A 748 4.89 -31.71 2.43
N VAL A 749 5.09 -30.42 2.15
CA VAL A 749 4.00 -29.42 2.16
C VAL A 749 2.94 -29.75 1.10
N MET A 750 3.35 -30.07 -0.13
CA MET A 750 2.40 -30.45 -1.19
C MET A 750 1.58 -31.69 -0.85
N GLU A 751 2.19 -32.72 -0.24
CA GLU A 751 1.46 -33.91 0.21
C GLU A 751 0.42 -33.57 1.30
N MET A 752 0.77 -32.68 2.23
CA MET A 752 -0.15 -32.21 3.27
C MET A 752 -1.33 -31.43 2.68
N ILE A 753 -1.10 -30.55 1.70
CA ILE A 753 -2.17 -29.82 0.99
C ILE A 753 -3.08 -30.81 0.25
N GLY A 754 -2.51 -31.71 -0.55
CA GLY A 754 -3.28 -32.66 -1.36
C GLY A 754 -4.11 -33.64 -0.54
N SER A 755 -3.56 -34.17 0.56
CA SER A 755 -4.30 -35.06 1.48
C SER A 755 -5.52 -34.39 2.14
N ARG A 756 -5.51 -33.05 2.20
CA ARG A 756 -6.57 -32.20 2.77
C ARG A 756 -7.45 -31.55 1.70
N LYS A 757 -7.46 -32.13 0.49
CA LYS A 757 -8.28 -31.69 -0.66
C LYS A 757 -7.92 -30.31 -1.19
N GLY A 758 -6.71 -29.84 -0.93
CA GLY A 758 -6.20 -28.64 -1.58
C GLY A 758 -5.84 -28.92 -3.04
N GLU A 759 -6.30 -28.06 -3.93
CA GLU A 759 -5.97 -28.03 -5.35
C GLU A 759 -4.84 -27.01 -5.56
N ILE A 760 -3.68 -27.49 -6.04
CA ILE A 760 -2.54 -26.63 -6.34
C ILE A 760 -2.83 -25.87 -7.64
N ILE A 761 -2.78 -24.54 -7.56
CA ILE A 761 -3.00 -23.62 -8.68
C ILE A 761 -1.67 -23.30 -9.36
N SER A 762 -0.68 -22.90 -8.58
CA SER A 762 0.66 -22.57 -9.07
C SER A 762 1.73 -22.95 -8.06
N VAL A 763 2.91 -23.26 -8.60
CA VAL A 763 4.14 -23.46 -7.86
C VAL A 763 5.17 -22.56 -8.51
N GLU A 764 5.55 -21.50 -7.82
CA GLU A 764 6.44 -20.46 -8.31
C GLU A 764 7.75 -20.52 -7.53
N PRO A 765 8.90 -20.83 -8.17
CA PRO A 765 10.18 -20.67 -7.50
C PRO A 765 10.40 -19.18 -7.20
N ARG A 766 10.88 -18.89 -6.00
CA ARG A 766 11.32 -17.56 -5.56
C ARG A 766 12.83 -17.54 -5.47
N THR A 767 13.40 -16.35 -5.48
CA THR A 767 14.82 -16.13 -5.23
C THR A 767 15.19 -16.63 -3.82
N GLY A 768 16.43 -17.08 -3.61
CA GLY A 768 16.89 -17.57 -2.30
C GLY A 768 16.51 -19.01 -1.92
N GLY A 769 16.17 -19.89 -2.87
CA GLY A 769 15.94 -21.32 -2.60
C GLY A 769 14.60 -21.61 -1.90
N ARG A 770 13.59 -20.81 -2.21
CA ARG A 770 12.25 -20.90 -1.67
C ARG A 770 11.25 -21.10 -2.79
N THR A 771 10.12 -21.71 -2.46
CA THR A 771 9.03 -21.94 -3.39
C THR A 771 7.72 -21.43 -2.80
N LEU A 772 6.99 -20.64 -3.58
CA LEU A 772 5.63 -20.21 -3.28
C LEU A 772 4.64 -21.17 -3.93
N ILE A 773 3.86 -21.86 -3.10
CA ILE A 773 2.78 -22.76 -3.50
C ILE A 773 1.46 -22.02 -3.29
N ARG A 774 0.73 -21.77 -4.38
CA ARG A 774 -0.65 -21.26 -4.34
C ARG A 774 -1.62 -22.41 -4.56
N SER A 775 -2.61 -22.52 -3.70
CA SER A 775 -3.63 -23.56 -3.77
C SER A 775 -4.99 -23.03 -3.34
N ASN A 776 -6.06 -23.63 -3.85
CA ASN A 776 -7.39 -23.51 -3.28
C ASN A 776 -7.60 -24.67 -2.34
N ILE A 777 -7.92 -24.41 -1.07
CA ILE A 777 -8.14 -25.45 -0.07
C ILE A 777 -9.45 -25.22 0.66
N PRO A 778 -10.23 -26.26 0.96
CA PRO A 778 -11.38 -26.10 1.83
C PRO A 778 -10.94 -25.64 3.23
N ALA A 779 -11.69 -24.73 3.87
CA ALA A 779 -11.30 -24.20 5.17
C ALA A 779 -11.18 -25.31 6.25
N ARG A 780 -11.93 -26.42 6.12
CA ARG A 780 -11.79 -27.61 6.99
C ARG A 780 -10.44 -28.30 6.84
N GLY A 781 -9.83 -28.18 5.66
CA GLY A 781 -8.50 -28.66 5.36
C GLY A 781 -7.41 -27.84 6.04
N LEU A 782 -7.68 -26.58 6.40
CA LEU A 782 -6.72 -25.72 7.11
C LEU A 782 -6.59 -26.08 8.61
N ILE A 783 -7.61 -26.69 9.21
CA ILE A 783 -7.65 -27.01 10.65
C ILE A 783 -6.50 -27.96 11.02
N GLY A 784 -5.55 -27.48 11.83
CA GLY A 784 -4.36 -28.22 12.24
C GLY A 784 -3.32 -28.44 11.11
N LEU A 785 -3.44 -27.73 9.98
CA LEU A 785 -2.44 -27.77 8.91
C LEU A 785 -1.17 -26.99 9.29
N ARG A 786 -1.34 -25.79 9.85
CA ARG A 786 -0.25 -24.85 10.11
C ARG A 786 0.86 -25.44 10.98
N GLY A 787 0.50 -26.07 12.11
CA GLY A 787 1.49 -26.69 12.99
C GLY A 787 2.31 -27.79 12.29
N ARG A 788 1.70 -28.53 11.36
CA ARG A 788 2.39 -29.57 10.57
C ARG A 788 3.31 -28.98 9.52
N VAL A 789 2.86 -27.92 8.84
CA VAL A 789 3.68 -27.18 7.85
C VAL A 789 4.90 -26.58 8.54
N LEU A 790 4.72 -25.87 9.66
CA LEU A 790 5.83 -25.32 10.43
C LEU A 790 6.78 -26.41 10.94
N THR A 791 6.26 -27.56 11.37
CA THR A 791 7.12 -28.68 11.80
C THR A 791 7.93 -29.25 10.63
N ALA A 792 7.32 -29.39 9.44
CA ALA A 792 7.97 -29.91 8.25
C ALA A 792 9.03 -28.96 7.69
N SER A 793 8.81 -27.65 7.83
CA SER A 793 9.72 -26.60 7.35
C SER A 793 10.70 -26.11 8.42
N ALA A 794 10.83 -26.81 9.54
CA ALA A 794 11.62 -26.35 10.70
C ALA A 794 11.30 -24.92 11.19
N GLY A 795 10.07 -24.45 10.96
CA GLY A 795 9.59 -23.12 11.32
C GLY A 795 9.73 -22.05 10.22
N GLU A 796 10.38 -22.37 9.10
CA GLU A 796 10.69 -21.38 8.05
C GLU A 796 9.54 -21.09 7.06
N ALA A 797 8.48 -21.89 7.06
CA ALA A 797 7.37 -21.69 6.12
C ALA A 797 6.49 -20.50 6.53
N VAL A 798 6.18 -19.66 5.56
CA VAL A 798 5.15 -18.61 5.67
C VAL A 798 3.86 -19.21 5.13
N MET A 799 2.81 -19.24 5.95
CA MET A 799 1.49 -19.69 5.53
C MET A 799 0.51 -18.53 5.67
N SER A 800 -0.18 -18.20 4.59
CA SER A 800 -1.28 -17.23 4.57
C SER A 800 -2.46 -17.83 3.83
N HIS A 801 -3.67 -17.47 4.25
CA HIS A 801 -4.87 -17.84 3.55
C HIS A 801 -5.89 -16.71 3.60
N SER A 802 -6.77 -16.69 2.62
CA SER A 802 -7.88 -15.73 2.54
C SER A 802 -9.08 -16.41 1.93
N PHE A 803 -10.28 -16.01 2.37
CA PHE A 803 -11.52 -16.49 1.79
C PHE A 803 -11.58 -16.15 0.29
N ASP A 804 -11.99 -17.13 -0.52
CA ASP A 804 -12.19 -16.94 -1.96
C ASP A 804 -13.68 -17.00 -2.31
N SER A 805 -14.30 -18.17 -2.08
CA SER A 805 -15.67 -18.43 -2.50
C SER A 805 -16.27 -19.63 -1.78
N PHE A 806 -17.60 -19.75 -1.81
CA PHE A 806 -18.30 -20.97 -1.44
C PHE A 806 -18.34 -21.91 -2.66
N GLN A 807 -17.87 -23.14 -2.50
CA GLN A 807 -17.89 -24.16 -3.56
C GLN A 807 -18.57 -25.44 -3.05
N PRO A 808 -19.13 -26.28 -3.94
CA PRO A 808 -19.77 -27.54 -3.54
C PRO A 808 -18.80 -28.42 -2.74
N MET A 809 -19.27 -28.99 -1.63
CA MET A 809 -18.44 -29.80 -0.74
C MET A 809 -17.92 -31.07 -1.43
N THR A 810 -16.61 -31.34 -1.30
CA THR A 810 -15.97 -32.49 -1.98
C THR A 810 -15.14 -33.39 -1.06
N GLY A 811 -15.57 -34.64 -0.88
CA GLY A 811 -14.84 -35.70 -0.17
C GLY A 811 -14.57 -35.43 1.31
N ASP A 812 -13.97 -36.38 2.02
CA ASP A 812 -13.66 -36.24 3.46
C ASP A 812 -12.21 -35.81 3.71
N VAL A 813 -11.99 -35.08 4.81
CA VAL A 813 -10.67 -34.70 5.33
C VAL A 813 -10.35 -35.65 6.50
N PRO A 814 -9.15 -36.23 6.55
CA PRO A 814 -8.79 -37.18 7.62
C PRO A 814 -8.80 -36.51 9.00
N GLY A 815 -9.45 -37.16 9.97
CA GLY A 815 -9.45 -36.77 11.38
C GLY A 815 -8.17 -37.19 12.12
N ARG A 816 -8.19 -37.09 13.45
CA ARG A 816 -7.08 -37.55 14.31
C ARG A 816 -6.90 -39.08 14.19
N PRO A 817 -5.69 -39.58 13.86
CA PRO A 817 -5.46 -41.02 13.72
C PRO A 817 -5.27 -41.74 15.05
N GLN A 818 -4.95 -41.03 16.13
CA GLN A 818 -4.78 -41.59 17.48
C GLN A 818 -6.05 -41.44 18.32
N GLY A 819 -6.31 -42.42 19.17
CA GLY A 819 -7.30 -42.35 20.25
C GLY A 819 -6.77 -41.60 21.47
N VAL A 820 -7.61 -41.42 22.49
CA VAL A 820 -7.26 -40.72 23.73
C VAL A 820 -7.21 -41.63 24.95
N LEU A 821 -6.36 -41.26 25.91
CA LEU A 821 -6.33 -41.81 27.26
C LEU A 821 -7.29 -41.01 28.13
N ILE A 822 -8.29 -41.67 28.73
CA ILE A 822 -9.36 -41.02 29.49
C ILE A 822 -9.29 -41.47 30.95
N SER A 823 -9.36 -40.55 31.92
CA SER A 823 -9.38 -40.91 33.34
C SER A 823 -10.71 -41.57 33.73
N ILE A 824 -10.66 -42.66 34.48
CA ILE A 824 -11.85 -43.26 35.12
C ILE A 824 -12.27 -42.56 36.42
N ASP A 825 -11.31 -41.99 37.15
CA ASP A 825 -11.49 -41.53 38.54
C ASP A 825 -11.13 -40.06 38.69
N THR A 826 -11.70 -39.44 39.72
CA THR A 826 -11.36 -38.09 40.16
C THR A 826 -10.34 -38.14 41.30
N GLY A 827 -9.23 -37.42 41.16
CA GLY A 827 -8.16 -37.41 42.16
C GLY A 827 -6.86 -36.79 41.66
N ALA A 828 -5.81 -36.86 42.48
CA ALA A 828 -4.48 -36.39 42.11
C ALA A 828 -3.72 -37.46 41.30
N VAL A 829 -3.05 -37.03 40.25
CA VAL A 829 -2.21 -37.87 39.38
C VAL A 829 -1.00 -38.39 40.15
N THR A 830 -0.75 -39.69 40.10
CA THR A 830 0.41 -40.30 40.80
C THR A 830 1.57 -40.57 39.83
N ALA A 831 2.81 -40.32 40.28
CA ALA A 831 4.01 -40.65 39.50
C ALA A 831 4.07 -42.14 39.12
N TYR A 832 3.57 -43.03 39.98
CA TYR A 832 3.45 -44.46 39.72
C TYR A 832 2.56 -44.77 38.51
N SER A 833 1.41 -44.10 38.38
CA SER A 833 0.50 -44.34 37.27
C SER A 833 1.01 -43.73 35.96
N ILE A 834 1.70 -42.58 36.03
CA ILE A 834 2.38 -41.98 34.86
C ILE A 834 3.40 -42.97 34.28
N ASP A 835 4.25 -43.54 35.13
CA ASP A 835 5.27 -44.52 34.69
C ASP A 835 4.62 -45.77 34.08
N ALA A 836 3.56 -46.29 34.70
CA ALA A 836 2.83 -47.46 34.20
C ALA A 836 2.10 -47.23 32.85
N LEU A 837 1.77 -45.98 32.52
CA LEU A 837 1.07 -45.60 31.29
C LEU A 837 2.00 -45.08 30.20
N ASN A 838 3.30 -44.93 30.48
CA ASN A 838 4.29 -44.41 29.56
C ASN A 838 4.42 -45.23 28.26
N ASP A 839 4.17 -46.55 28.34
CA ASP A 839 4.17 -47.46 27.18
C ASP A 839 2.84 -47.45 26.40
N ARG A 840 1.80 -46.82 26.95
CA ARG A 840 0.47 -46.71 26.32
C ARG A 840 0.32 -45.44 25.50
N GLY A 841 1.12 -44.41 25.75
CA GLY A 841 0.92 -43.14 25.07
C GLY A 841 1.71 -41.98 25.63
N VAL A 842 1.42 -40.80 25.10
CA VAL A 842 2.02 -39.53 25.54
C VAL A 842 1.03 -38.85 26.48
N LEU A 843 1.43 -38.60 27.73
CA LEU A 843 0.56 -38.00 28.74
C LEU A 843 0.60 -36.47 28.67
N PHE A 844 -0.52 -35.84 29.01
CA PHE A 844 -0.69 -34.37 29.07
C PHE A 844 -0.63 -33.84 30.50
N VAL A 845 -0.81 -34.71 31.49
CA VAL A 845 -0.92 -34.35 32.91
C VAL A 845 0.38 -34.60 33.67
N LYS A 846 0.66 -33.74 34.67
CA LYS A 846 1.86 -33.80 35.51
C LYS A 846 1.57 -34.54 36.84
N PRO A 847 2.60 -35.06 37.53
CA PRO A 847 2.43 -35.59 38.88
C PRO A 847 1.78 -34.56 39.82
N ASN A 848 0.87 -35.02 40.68
CA ASN A 848 0.06 -34.23 41.62
C ASN A 848 -1.00 -33.30 41.02
N GLU A 849 -1.13 -33.25 39.69
CA GLU A 849 -2.21 -32.51 39.04
C GLU A 849 -3.56 -33.15 39.35
N LYS A 850 -4.60 -32.34 39.59
CA LYS A 850 -5.96 -32.85 39.85
C LYS A 850 -6.65 -33.13 38.53
N VAL A 851 -7.20 -34.34 38.41
CA VAL A 851 -8.01 -34.78 37.27
C VAL A 851 -9.38 -35.28 37.71
N TYR A 852 -10.33 -35.37 36.78
CA TYR A 852 -11.65 -35.94 37.01
C TYR A 852 -12.02 -37.06 36.03
N ALA A 853 -13.02 -37.86 36.39
CA ALA A 853 -13.56 -38.91 35.54
C ALA A 853 -14.09 -38.37 34.20
N GLY A 854 -13.61 -38.90 33.08
CA GLY A 854 -13.94 -38.44 31.73
C GLY A 854 -13.01 -37.36 31.16
N GLN A 855 -12.05 -36.86 31.94
CA GLN A 855 -10.97 -36.00 31.45
C GLN A 855 -10.00 -36.78 30.56
N ILE A 856 -9.59 -36.19 29.44
CA ILE A 856 -8.53 -36.71 28.58
C ILE A 856 -7.18 -36.32 29.20
N ILE A 857 -6.35 -37.33 29.45
CA ILE A 857 -5.08 -37.19 30.17
C ILE A 857 -3.86 -37.53 29.30
N GLY A 858 -4.08 -37.92 28.04
CA GLY A 858 -3.01 -38.24 27.09
C GLY A 858 -3.51 -38.73 25.74
N GLU A 859 -2.57 -38.89 24.82
CA GLU A 859 -2.74 -39.46 23.49
C GLU A 859 -2.36 -40.95 23.52
N HIS A 860 -3.22 -41.82 23.02
CA HIS A 860 -2.97 -43.25 22.95
C HIS A 860 -2.10 -43.56 21.72
N ASN A 861 -1.21 -44.55 21.82
CA ASN A 861 -0.36 -44.97 20.70
C ASN A 861 -1.11 -45.78 19.62
N ARG A 862 -2.43 -45.95 19.76
CA ARG A 862 -3.32 -46.60 18.80
C ARG A 862 -4.52 -45.70 18.52
N ASP A 863 -5.31 -46.08 17.52
CA ASP A 863 -6.50 -45.37 17.05
C ASP A 863 -7.71 -45.42 17.98
N ASN A 864 -7.79 -46.41 18.87
CA ASN A 864 -8.92 -46.56 19.78
C ASN A 864 -8.75 -45.79 21.10
N ASP A 865 -9.84 -45.26 21.66
CA ASP A 865 -9.86 -44.67 23.00
C ASP A 865 -9.61 -45.74 24.09
N LEU A 866 -8.89 -45.36 25.15
CA LEU A 866 -8.59 -46.23 26.29
C LEU A 866 -8.86 -45.50 27.60
N THR A 867 -9.77 -46.05 28.41
CA THR A 867 -10.05 -45.50 29.75
C THR A 867 -9.10 -46.14 30.77
N VAL A 868 -8.41 -45.31 31.56
CA VAL A 868 -7.31 -45.70 32.45
C VAL A 868 -7.43 -45.05 33.83
N ASN A 869 -6.81 -45.66 34.83
CA ASN A 869 -6.71 -45.07 36.17
C ASN A 869 -5.34 -44.40 36.35
N ILE A 870 -5.34 -43.07 36.47
CA ILE A 870 -4.12 -42.25 36.65
C ILE A 870 -3.90 -41.81 38.12
N THR A 871 -4.86 -42.09 39.00
CA THR A 871 -4.84 -41.68 40.41
C THR A 871 -4.41 -42.81 41.35
N ARG A 872 -4.10 -43.99 40.81
CA ARG A 872 -3.75 -45.18 41.58
C ARG A 872 -2.44 -45.00 42.35
N ALA A 873 -2.49 -45.16 43.67
CA ALA A 873 -1.28 -45.22 44.48
C ALA A 873 -0.59 -46.59 44.36
N LYS A 874 0.75 -46.61 44.47
CA LYS A 874 1.52 -47.86 44.55
C LYS A 874 1.11 -48.62 45.81
N GLN A 875 0.65 -49.86 45.66
CA GLN A 875 0.38 -50.72 46.82
C GLN A 875 1.71 -51.08 47.49
N MET A 876 1.85 -50.78 48.79
CA MET A 876 3.02 -51.15 49.58
C MET A 876 2.99 -52.66 49.91
N THR A 877 3.37 -53.49 48.94
CA THR A 877 3.67 -54.90 49.19
C THR A 877 5.18 -55.04 49.40
N ASN A 878 5.57 -55.30 50.66
CA ASN A 878 6.92 -55.53 51.20
C ASN A 878 7.74 -54.30 51.64
N PHE A 879 7.87 -54.21 52.97
CA PHE A 879 8.73 -53.30 53.75
C PHE A 879 10.26 -53.48 53.52
N ARG A 880 10.69 -54.21 52.46
CA ARG A 880 12.10 -54.60 52.24
C ARG A 880 12.80 -53.89 51.08
N GLU A 881 12.13 -53.04 50.31
CA GLU A 881 12.73 -52.28 49.20
C GLU A 881 12.89 -50.78 49.49
N ALA A 882 13.06 -50.38 50.75
CA ALA A 882 13.16 -48.98 51.15
C ALA A 882 14.45 -48.25 50.72
N ASN A 883 15.38 -48.90 50.01
CA ASN A 883 16.71 -48.33 49.68
C ASN A 883 17.12 -48.45 48.20
N LYS A 884 16.17 -48.71 47.29
CA LYS A 884 16.38 -48.55 45.83
C LYS A 884 15.33 -47.60 45.26
N GLU A 885 15.32 -46.36 45.74
CA GLU A 885 14.69 -45.28 44.97
C GLU A 885 15.60 -44.96 43.78
N ALA A 886 15.46 -45.76 42.72
CA ALA A 886 15.81 -45.28 41.40
C ALA A 886 14.85 -44.12 41.13
N PHE A 887 15.37 -42.89 41.02
CA PHE A 887 14.61 -41.77 40.48
C PHE A 887 14.20 -42.14 39.05
N THR A 888 13.02 -42.74 38.89
CA THR A 888 12.49 -43.03 37.56
C THR A 888 12.27 -41.71 36.86
N LYS A 889 13.09 -41.44 35.85
CA LYS A 889 13.01 -40.21 35.06
C LYS A 889 11.74 -40.28 34.21
N LEU A 890 10.66 -39.68 34.72
CA LEU A 890 9.39 -39.61 34.00
C LEU A 890 9.59 -38.81 32.71
N LYS A 891 8.95 -39.25 31.62
CA LYS A 891 8.88 -38.42 30.41
C LYS A 891 8.09 -37.15 30.74
N PRO A 892 8.54 -35.97 30.29
CA PRO A 892 7.80 -34.75 30.50
C PRO A 892 6.43 -34.87 29.82
N ALA A 893 5.38 -34.39 30.50
CA ALA A 893 4.05 -34.28 29.93
C ALA A 893 4.08 -33.35 28.72
N ARG A 894 3.35 -33.69 27.66
CA ARG A 894 3.20 -32.83 26.49
C ARG A 894 2.33 -31.65 26.89
N ASP A 895 2.86 -30.45 26.70
CA ASP A 895 2.11 -29.23 26.93
C ASP A 895 1.00 -29.08 25.88
N MET A 896 -0.18 -28.71 26.35
CA MET A 896 -1.41 -28.63 25.55
C MET A 896 -2.03 -27.25 25.75
N PRO A 897 -1.45 -26.20 25.13
CA PRO A 897 -2.03 -24.85 25.16
C PRO A 897 -3.39 -24.84 24.44
N LEU A 898 -4.12 -23.73 24.59
CA LEU A 898 -5.47 -23.56 24.06
C LEU A 898 -5.57 -23.88 22.57
N GLU A 899 -4.70 -23.29 21.74
CA GLU A 899 -4.69 -23.48 20.29
C GLU A 899 -4.52 -24.95 19.92
N ARG A 900 -3.56 -25.62 20.58
CA ARG A 900 -3.30 -27.03 20.36
C ARG A 900 -4.48 -27.89 20.80
N CYS A 901 -5.18 -27.53 21.88
CA CYS A 901 -6.40 -28.21 22.29
C CYS A 901 -7.52 -28.05 21.26
N LEU A 902 -7.71 -26.82 20.74
CA LEU A 902 -8.72 -26.52 19.72
C LEU A 902 -8.45 -27.24 18.38
N GLU A 903 -7.18 -27.44 18.01
CA GLU A 903 -6.81 -28.24 16.84
C GLU A 903 -6.93 -29.77 17.09
N TYR A 904 -6.84 -30.21 18.34
CA TYR A 904 -6.76 -31.63 18.71
C TYR A 904 -8.10 -32.27 19.05
N VAL A 905 -9.09 -31.48 19.46
CA VAL A 905 -10.40 -31.92 19.93
C VAL A 905 -11.23 -32.56 18.80
N GLU A 906 -11.93 -33.65 19.11
CA GLU A 906 -12.84 -34.34 18.18
C GLU A 906 -14.33 -34.14 18.56
N GLU A 907 -15.27 -34.61 17.71
CA GLU A 907 -16.72 -34.36 17.84
C GLU A 907 -17.33 -34.74 19.18
N ASP A 908 -16.84 -35.81 19.81
CA ASP A 908 -17.33 -36.30 21.10
C ASP A 908 -16.49 -35.80 22.29
N GLU A 909 -15.70 -34.75 22.06
CA GLU A 909 -14.76 -34.13 23.00
C GLU A 909 -15.06 -32.64 23.17
N LEU A 910 -14.58 -32.07 24.28
CA LEU A 910 -14.67 -30.64 24.59
C LEU A 910 -13.33 -30.18 25.16
N VAL A 911 -12.97 -28.92 24.88
CA VAL A 911 -11.91 -28.20 25.59
C VAL A 911 -12.57 -27.43 26.73
N GLU A 912 -12.24 -27.77 27.98
CA GLU A 912 -12.62 -27.01 29.18
C GLU A 912 -11.60 -25.91 29.43
N ILE A 913 -12.07 -24.67 29.59
CA ILE A 913 -11.26 -23.48 29.82
C ILE A 913 -11.64 -22.83 31.15
N THR A 914 -10.65 -22.61 32.00
CA THR A 914 -10.77 -21.84 33.24
C THR A 914 -9.61 -20.85 33.38
N PRO A 915 -9.69 -19.84 34.26
CA PRO A 915 -8.63 -18.85 34.45
C PRO A 915 -7.26 -19.44 34.78
N GLU A 916 -7.22 -20.64 35.35
CA GLU A 916 -5.99 -21.32 35.78
C GLU A 916 -5.59 -22.51 34.91
N ALA A 917 -6.50 -23.06 34.08
CA ALA A 917 -6.24 -24.30 33.37
C ALA A 917 -6.99 -24.41 32.04
N VAL A 918 -6.38 -25.13 31.09
CA VAL A 918 -7.02 -25.63 29.87
C VAL A 918 -6.96 -27.15 29.92
N ARG A 919 -8.09 -27.83 29.76
CA ARG A 919 -8.19 -29.29 29.85
C ARG A 919 -8.98 -29.85 28.68
N LEU A 920 -8.65 -31.08 28.29
CA LEU A 920 -9.45 -31.85 27.32
C LEU A 920 -10.34 -32.84 28.07
N ARG A 921 -11.57 -33.05 27.62
CA ARG A 921 -12.51 -34.03 28.19
C ARG A 921 -13.42 -34.62 27.12
N LYS A 922 -14.04 -35.76 27.41
CA LYS A 922 -15.16 -36.24 26.59
C LYS A 922 -16.41 -35.38 26.88
N ARG A 923 -17.27 -35.19 25.88
CA ARG A 923 -18.58 -34.56 26.04
C ARG A 923 -19.43 -35.33 27.05
N LEU A 924 -19.49 -36.66 26.90
CA LEU A 924 -20.06 -37.57 27.89
C LEU A 924 -18.97 -38.12 28.82
N LEU A 925 -19.00 -37.71 30.09
CA LEU A 925 -17.96 -38.07 31.08
C LEU A 925 -17.99 -39.55 31.49
N ASN A 926 -19.17 -40.15 31.59
CA ASN A 926 -19.34 -41.55 31.97
C ASN A 926 -19.06 -42.50 30.80
N GLU A 927 -18.26 -43.54 31.05
CA GLU A 927 -17.93 -44.55 30.05
C GLU A 927 -19.16 -45.35 29.56
N SER A 928 -20.08 -45.66 30.47
CA SER A 928 -21.32 -46.37 30.15
C SER A 928 -22.19 -45.61 29.16
N ASP A 929 -22.29 -44.29 29.34
CA ASP A 929 -23.09 -43.40 28.48
C ASP A 929 -22.45 -43.25 27.09
N ARG A 930 -21.12 -43.17 27.02
CA ARG A 930 -20.36 -43.22 25.75
C ARG A 930 -20.62 -44.51 24.98
N LYS A 931 -20.50 -45.67 25.64
CA LYS A 931 -20.75 -46.98 25.02
C LYS A 931 -22.20 -47.14 24.54
N ARG A 932 -23.17 -46.62 25.29
CA ARG A 932 -24.58 -46.62 24.91
C ARG A 932 -24.82 -45.77 23.66
N THR A 933 -24.28 -44.57 23.62
CA THR A 933 -24.41 -43.64 22.49
C THR A 933 -23.74 -44.21 21.23
N ALA A 934 -22.54 -44.77 21.35
CA ALA A 934 -21.83 -45.42 20.24
C ALA A 934 -22.61 -46.61 19.65
N ARG A 935 -23.31 -47.39 20.51
CA ARG A 935 -24.20 -48.49 20.05
C ARG A 935 -25.42 -47.96 19.30
N GLN A 936 -26.03 -46.87 19.77
CA GLN A 936 -27.19 -46.24 19.13
C GLN A 936 -26.81 -45.64 17.77
N ALA A 937 -25.68 -44.92 17.67
CA ALA A 937 -25.19 -44.39 16.41
C ALA A 937 -24.91 -45.51 15.39
N LYS A 938 -24.32 -46.62 15.83
CA LYS A 938 -24.08 -47.80 14.97
C LYS A 938 -25.37 -48.48 14.50
N GLN A 939 -26.46 -48.39 15.28
CA GLN A 939 -27.77 -48.89 14.88
C GLN A 939 -28.53 -47.95 13.94
N LEU A 940 -28.29 -46.62 14.01
CA LEU A 940 -28.87 -45.64 13.08
C LEU A 940 -28.16 -45.62 11.72
N ALA A 941 -26.87 -45.96 11.69
CA ALA A 941 -26.07 -46.04 10.46
C ALA A 941 -26.21 -47.38 9.72
N GLN A 942 -26.86 -48.37 10.32
CA GLN A 942 -27.26 -49.65 9.72
C GLN A 942 -28.71 -49.57 9.26
#